data_AF-A0A8T9CIF7-F1
#
_entry.id   AF-A0A8T9CIF7-F1
#
_cell.length_a   1.000
_cell.length_b   1.000
_cell.length_c   1.000
_cell.angle_alpha   90.00
_cell.angle_beta   90.00
_cell.angle_gamma   90.00
#
_symmetry.space_group_name_H-M   'P 1'
#
loop_
_entity.id
_entity.type
_entity.pdbx_description
1 polymer ?
#
loop_
_entity_poly.entity_id
_entity_poly.type
_entity_poly.pdbx_seq_one_letter_code
_entity_poly.pdbx_strand_id
1 'polypeptide(L)'
;MPRAKRPLAEADPNGSRAGPNAKKGKTSNTDIQLPADKYGSMTKEELSTVLRGRNMPHTGTKKVLVQRLEEVNGGGHKESKTPAANENTPIRRQSGRHSTSTHNANGSQDELTSSQTNDASVGTPANTEKLDDSKTVDYTTKDNSKLRNLLHSRFLLESGTREKMIARLESNPIDYKKLSSSGLTEMLKRSHVTNAAKGTKESKIERLKESGAMDHDLGSGEDGLLIGKMMAYESKLASLLKEKDKLQFISCSIDVPQDRNMLNSTTKVKSPEDRLAAIARVENDERILSTEIQVRKADYERARAAVETALGHPIKTSTELEKLWARDADASHRRANAGQKHKTHGARPIHPGARALPGTDNNHPNDYSTKDNGKLRTLLLDREMSSSGTREEMITRLESSTIKYESYTSAKLSKMLNRRHMRMCEQGSKDIKIQRLKIGWIVILEIQKKERYIIYRLEPQAWEKLGQKYASWRPETMINVFKERKLPISGNRSVLLRRLRSDDRKALSRNLKEARGKFEKCKAELESMIGHPANATHTMAKEHDGRRRDDDILLNYEPARTLGPICEYNCENSQWATKSEHELIEICARKKMPGHGPKAAMLKWLDMGVVGYGELYGYSLETLCRKRGLRCRRHEKKDDMVRMLKKDDERGGGS
;
A
#
# COMPACT_ATOMS: atom_id res chain seq x y z
N MET A 1 65.54 54.78 7.23
CA MET A 1 66.10 54.86 8.60
C MET A 1 65.44 53.80 9.48
N PRO A 2 66.18 53.14 10.37
CA PRO A 2 65.89 51.80 10.88
C PRO A 2 65.40 51.78 12.35
N ARG A 3 65.16 50.54 12.83
CA ARG A 3 65.30 50.05 14.21
C ARG A 3 64.23 50.40 15.26
N ALA A 4 63.53 49.34 15.65
CA ALA A 4 63.53 48.70 16.98
C ALA A 4 63.32 49.57 18.22
N LYS A 5 62.36 49.14 19.06
CA LYS A 5 62.49 48.98 20.52
C LYS A 5 61.29 48.20 21.10
N ARG A 6 61.54 46.97 21.57
CA ARG A 6 61.01 46.46 22.85
C ARG A 6 61.91 47.05 23.97
N PRO A 7 61.71 46.84 25.30
CA PRO A 7 60.63 46.20 26.09
C PRO A 7 60.23 47.04 27.33
N LEU A 8 59.33 46.54 28.19
CA LEU A 8 59.35 46.58 29.67
C LEU A 8 57.96 46.05 30.12
N ALA A 9 57.84 44.78 30.53
CA ALA A 9 58.16 44.26 31.86
C ALA A 9 57.24 44.83 32.93
N GLU A 10 56.26 44.05 33.34
CA GLU A 10 55.86 43.92 34.74
C GLU A 10 55.32 42.50 34.92
N ALA A 11 56.08 41.72 35.67
CA ALA A 11 55.65 40.50 36.29
C ALA A 11 55.18 40.88 37.70
N ASP A 12 53.99 40.42 38.10
CA ASP A 12 53.72 40.15 39.51
C ASP A 12 53.05 38.77 39.62
N PRO A 13 53.45 37.95 40.59
CA PRO A 13 53.19 36.53 40.66
C PRO A 13 51.99 36.24 41.56
N ASN A 14 51.18 35.28 41.17
CA ASN A 14 50.59 34.39 42.17
C ASN A 14 50.30 33.04 41.54
N GLY A 15 51.25 32.14 41.78
CA GLY A 15 51.08 30.73 41.53
C GLY A 15 50.13 30.11 42.55
N SER A 16 49.34 29.17 42.04
CA SER A 16 48.98 27.89 42.67
C SER A 16 47.49 27.74 42.98
N ARG A 17 46.78 27.05 42.08
CA ARG A 17 46.17 25.76 42.45
C ARG A 17 45.78 24.94 41.22
N ALA A 18 46.26 23.70 41.25
CA ALA A 18 46.00 22.65 40.29
C ALA A 18 44.53 22.22 40.27
N GLY A 19 44.04 21.84 39.08
CA GLY A 19 42.80 21.12 38.86
C GLY A 19 42.76 20.60 37.41
N PRO A 20 42.58 19.29 37.17
CA PRO A 20 42.98 18.67 35.90
C PRO A 20 41.89 18.73 34.81
N ASN A 21 42.39 18.78 33.57
CA ASN A 21 41.69 18.63 32.31
C ASN A 21 40.76 17.40 32.28
N ALA A 22 39.45 17.62 32.17
CA ALA A 22 38.50 16.61 31.71
C ALA A 22 38.43 16.61 30.18
N LYS A 23 39.35 15.88 29.54
CA LYS A 23 39.15 15.36 28.17
C LYS A 23 37.95 14.41 28.19
N LYS A 24 36.81 14.83 27.63
CA LYS A 24 35.69 13.93 27.31
C LYS A 24 36.15 12.95 26.23
N GLY A 25 36.66 11.80 26.68
CA GLY A 25 36.95 10.64 25.86
C GLY A 25 35.68 10.07 25.26
N LYS A 26 35.69 9.95 23.93
CA LYS A 26 34.70 9.25 23.13
C LYS A 26 34.92 7.75 23.34
N THR A 27 34.15 7.11 24.21
CA THR A 27 34.17 5.65 24.36
C THR A 27 33.49 5.04 23.14
N SER A 28 34.29 4.39 22.30
CA SER A 28 33.78 3.46 21.29
C SER A 28 33.16 2.26 22.01
N ASN A 29 31.85 2.07 21.85
CA ASN A 29 31.19 0.79 22.15
C ASN A 29 31.72 -0.25 21.17
N THR A 30 32.79 -0.93 21.54
CA THR A 30 33.26 -2.14 20.87
C THR A 30 32.59 -3.30 21.59
N ASP A 31 31.63 -3.93 20.92
CA ASP A 31 30.86 -5.05 21.42
C ASP A 31 31.75 -6.31 21.45
N ILE A 32 32.48 -6.50 22.55
CA ILE A 32 33.34 -7.67 22.73
C ILE A 32 32.45 -8.81 23.24
N GLN A 33 32.17 -9.78 22.35
CA GLN A 33 31.58 -11.05 22.75
C GLN A 33 32.59 -11.81 23.61
N LEU A 34 32.25 -12.03 24.88
CA LEU A 34 33.02 -12.88 25.78
C LEU A 34 32.49 -14.33 25.65
N PRO A 35 33.37 -15.35 25.64
CA PRO A 35 32.96 -16.75 25.62
C PRO A 35 32.13 -17.10 26.87
N ALA A 36 31.16 -18.01 26.71
CA ALA A 36 30.14 -18.36 27.72
C ALA A 36 30.74 -18.72 29.08
N ASP A 37 31.87 -19.43 29.08
CA ASP A 37 32.54 -19.92 30.30
C ASP A 37 33.01 -18.79 31.23
N LYS A 38 33.16 -17.57 30.72
CA LYS A 38 33.65 -16.43 31.50
C LYS A 38 32.59 -15.83 32.41
N TYR A 39 31.30 -15.95 32.08
CA TYR A 39 30.22 -15.36 32.89
C TYR A 39 30.09 -16.00 34.29
N GLY A 40 30.46 -17.28 34.43
CA GLY A 40 30.47 -17.97 35.73
C GLY A 40 31.45 -17.36 36.73
N SER A 41 32.57 -16.81 36.24
CA SER A 41 33.62 -16.21 37.07
C SER A 41 33.33 -14.77 37.53
N MET A 42 32.39 -14.08 36.86
CA MET A 42 32.09 -12.67 37.15
C MET A 42 31.26 -12.51 38.43
N THR A 43 31.44 -11.40 39.15
CA THR A 43 30.59 -11.07 40.30
C THR A 43 29.20 -10.63 39.84
N LYS A 44 28.25 -10.56 40.78
CA LYS A 44 26.87 -10.14 40.45
C LYS A 44 26.84 -8.70 39.91
N GLU A 45 27.67 -7.82 40.46
CA GLU A 45 27.80 -6.41 40.08
C GLU A 45 28.38 -6.26 38.66
N GLU A 46 29.38 -7.07 38.33
CA GLU A 46 29.99 -7.10 37.00
C GLU A 46 28.98 -7.56 35.94
N LEU A 47 28.24 -8.65 36.22
CA LEU A 47 27.19 -9.16 35.34
C LEU A 47 26.06 -8.12 35.14
N SER A 48 25.67 -7.43 36.20
CA SER A 48 24.67 -6.36 36.14
C SER A 48 25.13 -5.19 35.27
N THR A 49 26.42 -4.87 35.32
CA THR A 49 27.04 -3.81 34.51
C THR A 49 27.06 -4.18 33.02
N VAL A 50 27.42 -5.43 32.70
CA VAL A 50 27.37 -5.96 31.31
C VAL A 50 25.95 -5.94 30.77
N LEU A 51 24.97 -6.41 31.56
CA LEU A 51 23.55 -6.39 31.17
C LEU A 51 23.02 -4.97 30.98
N ARG A 52 23.41 -4.01 31.82
CA ARG A 52 23.05 -2.59 31.67
C ARG A 52 23.64 -1.99 30.39
N GLY A 53 24.88 -2.34 30.05
CA GLY A 53 25.51 -1.94 28.78
C GLY A 53 24.79 -2.49 27.55
N ARG A 54 24.14 -3.66 27.67
CA ARG A 54 23.34 -4.31 26.61
C ARG A 54 21.84 -3.96 26.66
N ASN A 55 21.42 -2.99 27.47
CA ASN A 55 20.02 -2.62 27.68
C ASN A 55 19.10 -3.80 28.09
N MET A 56 19.62 -4.72 28.90
CA MET A 56 18.89 -5.90 29.39
C MET A 56 18.49 -5.78 30.87
N PRO A 57 17.49 -6.57 31.34
CA PRO A 57 17.11 -6.63 32.74
C PRO A 57 18.28 -7.08 33.62
N HIS A 58 18.79 -6.17 34.46
CA HIS A 58 19.99 -6.34 35.28
C HIS A 58 19.69 -6.61 36.76
N THR A 59 18.44 -6.91 37.11
CA THR A 59 18.02 -7.30 38.46
C THR A 59 17.83 -8.83 38.54
N GLY A 60 18.22 -9.44 39.66
CA GLY A 60 18.11 -10.88 39.89
C GLY A 60 19.25 -11.47 40.72
N THR A 61 19.26 -12.79 40.90
CA THR A 61 20.39 -13.54 41.48
C THR A 61 21.49 -13.75 40.42
N LYS A 62 22.75 -13.98 40.83
CA LYS A 62 23.88 -14.19 39.91
C LYS A 62 23.56 -15.23 38.82
N LYS A 63 22.93 -16.35 39.18
CA LYS A 63 22.51 -17.41 38.23
C LYS A 63 21.57 -16.89 37.14
N VAL A 64 20.60 -16.06 37.50
CA VAL A 64 19.64 -15.47 36.53
C VAL A 64 20.32 -14.49 35.58
N LEU A 65 21.31 -13.73 36.06
CA LEU A 65 22.07 -12.79 35.23
C LEU A 65 22.99 -13.52 34.25
N VAL A 66 23.63 -14.62 34.68
CA VAL A 66 24.45 -15.50 33.81
C VAL A 66 23.58 -16.12 32.73
N GLN A 67 22.45 -16.74 33.11
CA GLN A 67 21.53 -17.37 32.16
C GLN A 67 21.06 -16.39 31.07
N ARG A 68 20.70 -15.14 31.43
CA ARG A 68 20.30 -14.13 30.44
C ARG A 68 21.41 -13.77 29.47
N LEU A 69 22.67 -13.73 29.91
CA LEU A 69 23.81 -13.47 29.03
C LEU A 69 24.10 -14.66 28.12
N GLU A 70 23.96 -15.88 28.62
CA GLU A 70 24.10 -17.11 27.84
C GLU A 70 22.99 -17.25 26.78
N GLU A 71 21.73 -16.96 27.11
CA GLU A 71 20.60 -16.98 26.16
C GLU A 71 20.81 -16.02 24.99
N VAL A 72 21.39 -14.85 25.25
CA VAL A 72 21.67 -13.83 24.21
C VAL A 72 22.85 -14.21 23.33
N ASN A 73 23.88 -14.84 23.89
CA ASN A 73 25.06 -15.27 23.13
C ASN A 73 24.87 -16.63 22.44
N GLY A 74 23.96 -17.47 22.95
CA GLY A 74 23.71 -18.85 22.51
C GLY A 74 22.73 -19.00 21.34
N GLY A 75 22.25 -17.89 20.76
CA GLY A 75 21.26 -17.88 19.67
C GLY A 75 21.73 -18.42 18.31
N GLY A 76 22.85 -19.14 18.24
CA GLY A 76 23.30 -19.85 17.04
C GLY A 76 22.83 -21.30 17.05
N HIS A 77 21.95 -21.66 16.11
CA HIS A 77 21.50 -23.03 15.83
C HIS A 77 22.64 -24.06 15.97
N LYS A 78 22.57 -24.94 16.97
CA LYS A 78 23.24 -26.24 16.92
C LYS A 78 22.31 -27.22 16.20
N GLU A 79 22.64 -27.52 14.95
CA GLU A 79 22.14 -28.71 14.25
C GLU A 79 22.46 -29.95 15.09
N SER A 80 21.43 -30.65 15.56
CA SER A 80 21.56 -31.96 16.17
C SER A 80 21.89 -32.97 15.08
N LYS A 81 23.15 -33.38 15.01
CA LYS A 81 23.61 -34.59 14.33
C LYS A 81 22.99 -35.83 14.98
N THR A 82 22.17 -36.54 14.23
CA THR A 82 21.74 -37.92 14.47
C THR A 82 22.87 -38.90 14.12
N PRO A 83 23.14 -39.94 14.93
CA PRO A 83 23.88 -41.10 14.46
C PRO A 83 22.93 -42.19 13.96
N ALA A 84 23.26 -42.73 12.80
CA ALA A 84 22.65 -43.93 12.22
C ALA A 84 23.24 -45.20 12.87
N ALA A 85 22.41 -46.23 13.08
CA ALA A 85 22.66 -47.62 12.65
C ALA A 85 21.63 -48.62 13.23
N ASN A 86 20.90 -49.23 12.28
CA ASN A 86 20.69 -50.66 12.06
C ASN A 86 19.69 -51.54 12.84
N GLU A 87 19.10 -52.44 12.05
CA GLU A 87 17.97 -53.35 12.25
C GLU A 87 18.29 -54.62 13.08
N ASN A 88 17.33 -55.11 13.87
CA ASN A 88 16.70 -56.45 13.77
C ASN A 88 15.99 -56.92 15.08
N THR A 89 14.81 -57.53 14.88
CA THR A 89 13.78 -58.18 15.74
C THR A 89 14.30 -59.28 16.71
N PRO A 90 13.50 -59.99 17.58
CA PRO A 90 12.06 -59.93 17.91
C PRO A 90 11.61 -60.14 19.41
N ILE A 91 10.31 -59.86 19.66
CA ILE A 91 9.32 -60.46 20.63
C ILE A 91 9.82 -61.07 21.97
N ARG A 92 9.32 -60.56 23.12
CA ARG A 92 8.89 -61.40 24.28
C ARG A 92 8.00 -60.65 25.31
N ARG A 93 6.86 -61.25 25.66
CA ARG A 93 5.96 -60.93 26.79
C ARG A 93 6.58 -61.32 28.14
N GLN A 94 6.27 -60.56 29.21
CA GLN A 94 5.99 -60.95 30.62
C GLN A 94 5.86 -59.64 31.44
N SER A 95 4.71 -59.26 32.01
CA SER A 95 4.08 -59.67 33.29
C SER A 95 4.93 -59.43 34.55
N GLY A 96 4.36 -58.70 35.52
CA GLY A 96 4.82 -58.57 36.93
C GLY A 96 4.79 -57.13 37.42
N ARG A 97 3.71 -56.60 38.02
CA ARG A 97 3.32 -56.69 39.45
C ARG A 97 4.49 -56.41 40.42
N HIS A 98 4.44 -55.28 41.14
CA HIS A 98 4.29 -55.25 42.60
C HIS A 98 4.03 -53.84 43.15
N SER A 99 3.05 -53.78 44.04
CA SER A 99 2.58 -52.67 44.86
C SER A 99 3.41 -52.50 46.13
N THR A 100 3.38 -51.30 46.73
CA THR A 100 3.40 -50.93 48.19
C THR A 100 3.73 -49.42 48.30
N SER A 101 3.25 -48.57 49.21
CA SER A 101 2.33 -48.67 50.36
C SER A 101 2.01 -47.23 50.86
N THR A 102 0.72 -46.99 51.16
CA THR A 102 0.10 -46.29 52.32
C THR A 102 0.66 -45.01 52.98
N HIS A 103 -0.18 -43.95 53.04
CA HIS A 103 -0.94 -43.45 54.22
C HIS A 103 -1.70 -42.14 53.84
N ASN A 104 -3.03 -42.05 53.72
CA ASN A 104 -4.16 -42.07 54.68
C ASN A 104 -4.36 -40.78 55.52
N ALA A 105 -5.47 -40.04 55.29
CA ALA A 105 -6.49 -39.65 56.30
C ALA A 105 -7.58 -38.70 55.73
N ASN A 106 -8.83 -39.22 55.67
CA ASN A 106 -10.18 -38.68 56.00
C ASN A 106 -10.55 -37.18 55.80
N GLY A 107 -11.76 -36.81 55.37
CA GLY A 107 -13.00 -37.61 55.20
C GLY A 107 -14.24 -36.79 54.76
N SER A 108 -15.39 -37.47 54.85
CA SER A 108 -16.81 -37.07 54.73
C SER A 108 -17.50 -37.00 53.35
N GLN A 109 -18.25 -38.08 53.05
CA GLN A 109 -19.71 -38.21 52.79
C GLN A 109 -20.46 -37.02 52.13
N ASP A 110 -21.30 -37.17 51.10
CA ASP A 110 -22.47 -38.07 50.99
C ASP A 110 -22.92 -38.38 49.54
N GLU A 111 -23.47 -39.59 49.38
CA GLU A 111 -24.63 -40.04 48.57
C GLU A 111 -25.02 -39.41 47.20
N LEU A 112 -24.99 -40.20 46.11
CA LEU A 112 -26.16 -40.93 45.59
C LEU A 112 -25.84 -41.69 44.28
N THR A 113 -26.43 -42.88 44.22
CA THR A 113 -26.32 -44.01 43.30
C THR A 113 -26.95 -43.82 41.91
N SER A 114 -26.37 -44.42 40.85
CA SER A 114 -27.02 -45.48 40.05
C SER A 114 -26.17 -45.89 38.84
N SER A 115 -26.01 -47.21 38.69
CA SER A 115 -25.12 -47.91 37.78
C SER A 115 -25.70 -48.14 36.35
N GLN A 116 -24.80 -48.14 35.36
CA GLN A 116 -24.55 -49.21 34.36
C GLN A 116 -25.47 -50.45 34.45
N THR A 117 -25.95 -51.12 33.39
CA THR A 117 -25.36 -51.52 32.09
C THR A 117 -26.49 -52.17 31.26
N ASN A 118 -26.40 -52.18 29.92
CA ASN A 118 -26.44 -53.42 29.12
C ASN A 118 -26.27 -53.17 27.61
N ASP A 119 -25.65 -54.18 27.03
CA ASP A 119 -24.97 -54.28 25.74
C ASP A 119 -25.88 -54.41 24.50
N ALA A 120 -25.26 -54.04 23.38
CA ALA A 120 -25.37 -54.59 22.02
C ALA A 120 -26.72 -54.65 21.28
N SER A 121 -26.83 -53.83 20.22
CA SER A 121 -27.40 -54.29 18.94
C SER A 121 -26.91 -53.43 17.77
N VAL A 122 -26.15 -54.08 16.90
CA VAL A 122 -26.08 -53.95 15.42
C VAL A 122 -26.66 -52.67 14.82
N GLY A 123 -25.78 -51.81 14.30
CA GLY A 123 -26.13 -50.67 13.46
C GLY A 123 -25.02 -50.40 12.44
N THR A 124 -25.30 -50.74 11.19
CA THR A 124 -24.58 -50.41 9.96
C THR A 124 -23.97 -49.00 9.98
N PRO A 125 -22.72 -48.78 9.53
CA PRO A 125 -22.16 -47.43 9.44
C PRO A 125 -22.90 -46.67 8.34
N ALA A 126 -23.84 -45.82 8.77
CA ALA A 126 -24.49 -44.85 7.92
C ALA A 126 -23.42 -43.97 7.28
N ASN A 127 -23.54 -43.81 5.96
CA ASN A 127 -22.85 -42.85 5.13
C ASN A 127 -22.56 -41.56 5.91
N THR A 128 -21.29 -41.33 6.18
CA THR A 128 -20.79 -39.99 6.50
C THR A 128 -21.01 -39.18 5.23
N GLU A 129 -22.17 -38.51 5.15
CA GLU A 129 -22.42 -37.48 4.15
C GLU A 129 -21.19 -36.58 4.15
N LYS A 130 -20.45 -36.61 3.04
CA LYS A 130 -19.28 -35.77 2.80
C LYS A 130 -19.72 -34.34 3.09
N LEU A 131 -19.22 -33.80 4.20
CA LEU A 131 -19.47 -32.45 4.63
C LEU A 131 -18.99 -31.52 3.52
N ASP A 132 -19.97 -31.04 2.77
CA ASP A 132 -19.93 -30.22 1.56
C ASP A 132 -18.76 -29.22 1.54
N ASP A 133 -17.82 -29.45 0.60
CA ASP A 133 -16.86 -28.53 -0.06
C ASP A 133 -16.37 -27.28 0.70
N SER A 134 -16.24 -27.36 2.02
CA SER A 134 -15.67 -26.27 2.80
C SER A 134 -14.17 -26.24 2.51
N LYS A 135 -13.75 -25.34 1.62
CA LYS A 135 -12.33 -24.98 1.41
C LYS A 135 -11.64 -24.97 2.76
N THR A 136 -10.86 -26.02 3.03
CA THR A 136 -10.14 -26.15 4.29
C THR A 136 -9.24 -24.95 4.39
N VAL A 137 -9.43 -24.13 5.43
CA VAL A 137 -8.61 -22.93 5.61
C VAL A 137 -7.20 -23.38 5.89
N ASP A 138 -6.28 -23.09 4.98
CA ASP A 138 -4.86 -23.30 5.22
C ASP A 138 -4.40 -22.28 6.27
N TYR A 139 -4.14 -22.75 7.49
CA TYR A 139 -3.68 -21.90 8.57
C TYR A 139 -2.17 -21.61 8.49
N THR A 140 -1.43 -22.37 7.68
CA THR A 140 0.03 -22.21 7.54
C THR A 140 0.40 -20.90 6.83
N THR A 141 -0.51 -20.35 6.04
CA THR A 141 -0.36 -19.09 5.31
C THR A 141 -0.76 -17.86 6.12
N LYS A 142 -1.28 -18.02 7.35
CA LYS A 142 -1.78 -16.91 8.17
C LYS A 142 -0.68 -16.32 9.04
N ASP A 143 -0.62 -15.00 9.20
CA ASP A 143 0.30 -14.38 10.16
C ASP A 143 -0.08 -14.72 11.63
N ASN A 144 0.86 -14.51 12.56
CA ASN A 144 0.64 -14.83 13.98
C ASN A 144 -0.49 -14.01 14.63
N SER A 145 -0.72 -12.78 14.17
CA SER A 145 -1.77 -11.90 14.69
C SER A 145 -3.16 -12.41 14.30
N LYS A 146 -3.31 -12.88 13.05
CA LYS A 146 -4.51 -13.50 12.51
C LYS A 146 -4.78 -14.83 13.19
N LEU A 147 -3.75 -15.66 13.41
CA LEU A 147 -3.89 -16.91 14.18
C LEU A 147 -4.42 -16.63 15.59
N ARG A 148 -3.87 -15.63 16.30
CA ARG A 148 -4.38 -15.20 17.62
C ARG A 148 -5.81 -14.70 17.55
N ASN A 149 -6.15 -13.88 16.55
CA ASN A 149 -7.52 -13.39 16.37
C ASN A 149 -8.52 -14.53 16.08
N LEU A 150 -8.12 -15.54 15.30
CA LEU A 150 -8.92 -16.73 15.02
C LEU A 150 -9.10 -17.58 16.29
N LEU A 151 -8.04 -17.78 17.06
CA LEU A 151 -8.09 -18.48 18.36
C LEU A 151 -9.00 -17.75 19.34
N HIS A 152 -8.81 -16.44 19.50
CA HIS A 152 -9.63 -15.58 20.37
C HIS A 152 -11.11 -15.63 19.98
N SER A 153 -11.41 -15.59 18.68
CA SER A 153 -12.77 -15.67 18.17
C SER A 153 -13.43 -17.03 18.40
N ARG A 154 -12.62 -18.08 18.66
CA ARG A 154 -13.06 -19.43 19.03
C ARG A 154 -12.95 -19.71 20.53
N PHE A 155 -12.62 -18.70 21.35
CA PHE A 155 -12.36 -18.84 22.78
C PHE A 155 -11.26 -19.87 23.11
N LEU A 156 -10.26 -19.99 22.24
CA LEU A 156 -9.10 -20.86 22.40
C LEU A 156 -7.91 -20.08 22.94
N LEU A 157 -6.96 -20.78 23.59
CA LEU A 157 -5.76 -20.19 24.15
C LEU A 157 -4.87 -19.57 23.04
N GLU A 158 -4.55 -18.29 23.17
CA GLU A 158 -3.76 -17.51 22.19
C GLU A 158 -2.23 -17.64 22.35
N SER A 159 -1.75 -18.21 23.45
CA SER A 159 -0.32 -18.32 23.73
C SER A 159 0.29 -19.60 23.16
N GLY A 160 1.53 -19.55 22.68
CA GLY A 160 2.25 -20.70 22.17
C GLY A 160 3.08 -20.38 20.93
N THR A 161 3.77 -21.39 20.41
CA THR A 161 4.43 -21.31 19.10
C THR A 161 3.39 -21.27 17.99
N ARG A 162 3.80 -20.81 16.80
CA ARG A 162 2.94 -20.73 15.60
C ARG A 162 2.29 -22.08 15.29
N GLU A 163 3.07 -23.16 15.35
CA GLU A 163 2.64 -24.53 15.06
C GLU A 163 1.59 -24.99 16.07
N LYS A 164 1.76 -24.64 17.36
CA LYS A 164 0.75 -24.94 18.39
C LYS A 164 -0.55 -24.18 18.17
N MET A 165 -0.49 -22.94 17.69
CA MET A 165 -1.68 -22.16 17.34
C MET A 165 -2.42 -22.77 16.16
N ILE A 166 -1.69 -23.15 15.10
CA ILE A 166 -2.23 -23.83 13.91
C ILE A 166 -2.90 -25.14 14.31
N ALA A 167 -2.18 -26.03 15.03
CA ALA A 167 -2.71 -27.32 15.45
C ALA A 167 -4.00 -27.21 16.28
N ARG A 168 -4.11 -26.17 17.13
CA ARG A 168 -5.35 -25.91 17.88
C ARG A 168 -6.51 -25.49 16.98
N LEU A 169 -6.27 -24.66 15.97
CA LEU A 169 -7.29 -24.23 15.01
C LEU A 169 -7.77 -25.39 14.13
N GLU A 170 -6.85 -26.28 13.74
CA GLU A 170 -7.16 -27.49 12.97
C GLU A 170 -7.95 -28.50 13.81
N SER A 171 -7.58 -28.68 15.07
CA SER A 171 -8.26 -29.61 15.99
C SER A 171 -9.64 -29.10 16.44
N ASN A 172 -9.94 -27.81 16.26
CA ASN A 172 -11.19 -27.19 16.72
C ASN A 172 -11.85 -26.38 15.59
N PRO A 173 -12.39 -27.05 14.55
CA PRO A 173 -13.12 -26.38 13.48
C PRO A 173 -14.38 -25.70 14.04
N ILE A 174 -14.68 -24.49 13.56
CA ILE A 174 -15.85 -23.74 14.02
C ILE A 174 -17.06 -24.03 13.14
N ASP A 175 -18.17 -24.41 13.77
CA ASP A 175 -19.47 -24.52 13.09
C ASP A 175 -20.19 -23.16 13.13
N TYR A 176 -20.00 -22.36 12.09
CA TYR A 176 -20.63 -21.05 11.98
C TYR A 176 -22.17 -21.12 11.99
N LYS A 177 -22.79 -22.25 11.64
CA LYS A 177 -24.26 -22.38 11.62
C LYS A 177 -24.85 -22.35 13.03
N LYS A 178 -24.11 -22.84 14.04
CA LYS A 178 -24.51 -22.85 15.46
C LYS A 178 -24.46 -21.46 16.12
N LEU A 179 -23.75 -20.51 15.52
CA LEU A 179 -23.62 -19.15 16.07
C LEU A 179 -24.86 -18.30 15.77
N SER A 180 -25.18 -17.37 16.68
CA SER A 180 -26.21 -16.36 16.45
C SER A 180 -25.74 -15.29 15.45
N SER A 181 -26.67 -14.57 14.80
CA SER A 181 -26.32 -13.48 13.88
C SER A 181 -25.53 -12.35 14.56
N SER A 182 -25.80 -12.09 15.84
CA SER A 182 -25.01 -11.15 16.66
C SER A 182 -23.60 -11.67 16.93
N GLY A 183 -23.44 -12.96 17.26
CA GLY A 183 -22.14 -13.61 17.42
C GLY A 183 -21.29 -13.53 16.14
N LEU A 184 -21.88 -13.82 14.98
CA LEU A 184 -21.20 -13.69 13.68
C LEU A 184 -20.80 -12.23 13.38
N THR A 185 -21.64 -11.27 13.76
CA THR A 185 -21.34 -9.83 13.61
C THR A 185 -20.12 -9.42 14.44
N GLU A 186 -20.01 -9.89 15.68
CA GLU A 186 -18.85 -9.61 16.52
C GLU A 186 -17.58 -10.25 15.98
N MET A 187 -17.65 -11.48 15.45
CA MET A 187 -16.52 -12.12 14.77
C MET A 187 -16.06 -11.33 13.54
N LEU A 188 -16.99 -10.84 12.72
CA LEU A 188 -16.68 -10.02 11.54
C LEU A 188 -16.03 -8.68 11.94
N LYS A 189 -16.53 -8.02 13.00
CA LYS A 189 -15.92 -6.78 13.53
C LYS A 189 -14.50 -7.00 14.00
N ARG A 190 -14.25 -8.08 14.76
CA ARG A 190 -12.91 -8.46 15.23
C ARG A 190 -11.97 -8.81 14.07
N SER A 191 -12.52 -9.38 13.00
CA SER A 191 -11.79 -9.66 11.76
C SER A 191 -11.60 -8.43 10.87
N HIS A 192 -11.99 -7.24 11.33
CA HIS A 192 -11.94 -5.98 10.59
C HIS A 192 -12.65 -5.98 9.24
N VAL A 193 -13.66 -6.85 9.07
CA VAL A 193 -14.48 -6.89 7.86
C VAL A 193 -15.41 -5.66 7.86
N THR A 194 -15.40 -4.91 6.77
CA THR A 194 -16.25 -3.74 6.58
C THR A 194 -17.72 -4.11 6.64
N ASN A 195 -18.64 -3.22 7.06
CA ASN A 195 -20.08 -3.56 7.10
C ASN A 195 -20.41 -4.86 7.89
N ALA A 196 -19.66 -5.19 8.94
CA ALA A 196 -19.82 -6.44 9.71
C ALA A 196 -21.25 -6.71 10.22
N ALA A 197 -22.03 -5.65 10.48
CA ALA A 197 -23.41 -5.77 10.95
C ALA A 197 -24.44 -6.04 9.83
N LYS A 198 -24.09 -5.77 8.56
CA LYS A 198 -25.02 -5.90 7.43
C LYS A 198 -25.13 -7.35 6.93
N GLY A 199 -26.26 -7.62 6.27
CA GLY A 199 -26.56 -8.91 5.64
C GLY A 199 -27.31 -9.88 6.53
N THR A 200 -27.81 -10.95 5.92
CA THR A 200 -28.48 -12.06 6.60
C THR A 200 -27.48 -12.88 7.42
N LYS A 201 -27.96 -13.87 8.18
CA LYS A 201 -27.07 -14.78 8.92
C LYS A 201 -26.16 -15.54 7.96
N GLU A 202 -26.71 -16.00 6.84
CA GLU A 202 -26.07 -16.78 5.80
C GLU A 202 -24.93 -15.99 5.13
N SER A 203 -25.20 -14.73 4.77
CA SER A 203 -24.16 -13.88 4.18
C SER A 203 -23.03 -13.60 5.16
N LYS A 204 -23.32 -13.42 6.45
CA LYS A 204 -22.28 -13.28 7.48
C LYS A 204 -21.43 -14.53 7.63
N ILE A 205 -22.03 -15.72 7.52
CA ILE A 205 -21.29 -17.00 7.52
C ILE A 205 -20.36 -17.06 6.31
N GLU A 206 -20.85 -16.76 5.11
CA GLU A 206 -20.03 -16.80 3.90
C GLU A 206 -18.89 -15.78 3.94
N ARG A 207 -19.15 -14.57 4.42
CA ARG A 207 -18.12 -13.54 4.61
C ARG A 207 -17.05 -13.96 5.63
N LEU A 208 -17.43 -14.66 6.69
CA LEU A 208 -16.46 -15.22 7.64
C LEU A 208 -15.64 -16.36 7.03
N LYS A 209 -16.26 -17.23 6.22
CA LYS A 209 -15.53 -18.27 5.47
C LYS A 209 -14.52 -17.64 4.51
N GLU A 210 -14.94 -16.65 3.74
CA GLU A 210 -14.08 -15.93 2.80
C GLU A 210 -12.97 -15.17 3.53
N SER A 211 -13.28 -14.45 4.62
CA SER A 211 -12.29 -13.76 5.46
C SER A 211 -11.31 -14.72 6.15
N GLY A 212 -11.75 -15.95 6.46
CA GLY A 212 -10.90 -17.02 6.95
C GLY A 212 -9.99 -17.58 5.86
N ALA A 213 -10.52 -17.78 4.65
CA ALA A 213 -9.77 -18.25 3.49
C ALA A 213 -8.73 -17.23 3.01
N MET A 214 -9.00 -15.92 3.13
CA MET A 214 -8.07 -14.87 2.73
C MET A 214 -6.82 -14.82 3.60
N ASP A 215 -5.65 -14.86 2.96
CA ASP A 215 -4.35 -14.58 3.60
C ASP A 215 -4.21 -13.06 3.73
N HIS A 216 -4.82 -12.50 4.76
CA HIS A 216 -4.57 -11.11 5.11
C HIS A 216 -3.31 -11.04 5.97
N ASP A 217 -2.16 -10.85 5.32
CA ASP A 217 -0.87 -10.53 5.98
C ASP A 217 -0.83 -9.08 6.51
N LEU A 218 -2.00 -8.45 6.59
CA LEU A 218 -2.21 -7.02 6.85
C LEU A 218 -2.90 -6.79 8.21
N GLY A 219 -2.77 -7.76 9.12
CA GLY A 219 -3.51 -7.79 10.38
C GLY A 219 -3.25 -6.58 11.28
N SER A 220 -2.08 -5.96 11.18
CA SER A 220 -1.74 -4.74 11.93
C SER A 220 -1.58 -3.51 11.04
N GLY A 221 -1.82 -2.33 11.64
CA GLY A 221 -1.52 -1.06 10.96
C GLY A 221 -0.03 -0.88 10.66
N GLU A 222 0.85 -1.60 11.36
CA GLU A 222 2.29 -1.62 11.12
C GLU A 222 2.64 -2.43 9.88
N ASP A 223 2.01 -3.59 9.67
CA ASP A 223 2.16 -4.41 8.47
C ASP A 223 1.72 -3.63 7.23
N GLY A 224 0.55 -2.98 7.32
CA GLY A 224 0.05 -2.11 6.24
C GLY A 224 1.00 -0.95 5.92
N LEU A 225 1.70 -0.39 6.91
CA LEU A 225 2.70 0.66 6.71
C LEU A 225 3.96 0.11 6.03
N LEU A 226 4.43 -1.08 6.43
CA LEU A 226 5.58 -1.75 5.81
C LEU A 226 5.29 -2.15 4.36
N ILE A 227 4.12 -2.72 4.08
CA ILE A 227 3.67 -3.04 2.72
C ILE A 227 3.56 -1.76 1.88
N GLY A 228 2.97 -0.68 2.43
CA GLY A 228 2.93 0.61 1.73
C GLY A 228 4.33 1.16 1.42
N LYS A 229 5.29 1.04 2.34
CA LYS A 229 6.70 1.41 2.10
C LYS A 229 7.33 0.53 1.02
N MET A 230 7.11 -0.79 1.06
CA MET A 230 7.62 -1.72 0.06
C MET A 230 7.11 -1.35 -1.33
N MET A 231 5.80 -1.12 -1.49
CA MET A 231 5.20 -0.71 -2.77
C MET A 231 5.78 0.61 -3.29
N ALA A 232 6.00 1.58 -2.39
CA ALA A 232 6.62 2.84 -2.76
C ALA A 232 8.05 2.63 -3.26
N TYR A 233 8.81 1.73 -2.63
CA TYR A 233 10.16 1.39 -3.10
C TYR A 233 10.15 0.54 -4.37
N GLU A 234 9.24 -0.41 -4.56
CA GLU A 234 9.07 -1.16 -5.81
C GLU A 234 8.73 -0.22 -6.97
N SER A 235 7.79 0.70 -6.76
CA SER A 235 7.41 1.72 -7.75
C SER A 235 8.60 2.62 -8.08
N LYS A 236 9.36 3.05 -7.05
CA LYS A 236 10.59 3.82 -7.25
C LYS A 236 11.64 3.01 -8.02
N LEU A 237 11.84 1.74 -7.69
CA LEU A 237 12.77 0.85 -8.39
C LEU A 237 12.37 0.66 -9.85
N ALA A 238 11.10 0.40 -10.14
CA ALA A 238 10.59 0.26 -11.49
C ALA A 238 10.82 1.55 -12.31
N SER A 239 10.57 2.71 -11.71
CA SER A 239 10.84 4.02 -12.35
C SER A 239 12.34 4.21 -12.65
N LEU A 240 13.21 3.92 -11.68
CA LEU A 240 14.66 4.05 -11.85
C LEU A 240 15.24 3.00 -12.83
N LEU A 241 14.67 1.80 -12.91
CA LEU A 241 15.05 0.77 -13.89
C LEU A 241 14.67 1.20 -15.31
N LYS A 242 13.44 1.70 -15.51
CA LYS A 242 13.05 2.31 -16.78
C LYS A 242 13.98 3.47 -17.16
N GLU A 243 14.39 4.29 -16.19
CA GLU A 243 15.36 5.37 -16.42
C GLU A 243 16.74 4.83 -16.85
N LYS A 244 17.20 3.74 -16.22
CA LYS A 244 18.45 3.08 -16.57
C LYS A 244 18.44 2.54 -18.00
N ASP A 245 17.37 1.84 -18.37
CA ASP A 245 17.22 1.24 -19.71
C ASP A 245 17.19 2.33 -20.79
N LYS A 246 16.52 3.46 -20.52
CA LYS A 246 16.50 4.63 -21.41
C LYS A 246 17.88 5.28 -21.54
N LEU A 247 18.64 5.44 -20.45
CA LEU A 247 20.01 5.98 -20.52
C LEU A 247 20.95 5.04 -21.28
N GLN A 248 20.75 3.74 -21.16
CA GLN A 248 21.50 2.74 -21.92
C GLN A 248 21.17 2.83 -23.41
N PHE A 249 19.90 3.00 -23.77
CA PHE A 249 19.46 3.20 -25.15
C PHE A 249 20.08 4.45 -25.79
N ILE A 250 20.01 5.61 -25.10
CA ILE A 250 20.61 6.87 -25.60
C ILE A 250 22.12 6.76 -25.77
N SER A 251 22.80 6.01 -24.90
CA SER A 251 24.23 5.76 -25.03
C SER A 251 24.57 5.00 -26.31
N CYS A 252 23.70 4.10 -26.78
CA CYS A 252 23.93 3.30 -27.98
C CYS A 252 23.62 4.07 -29.28
N SER A 253 22.64 5.00 -29.25
CA SER A 253 22.20 5.71 -30.46
C SER A 253 23.08 6.89 -30.88
N ILE A 254 24.01 7.35 -30.04
CA ILE A 254 24.85 8.54 -30.31
C ILE A 254 26.25 8.17 -30.82
N ASP A 255 26.63 6.90 -30.76
CA ASP A 255 27.87 6.38 -31.35
C ASP A 255 27.75 6.15 -32.89
N VAL A 256 26.73 6.73 -33.53
CA VAL A 256 26.51 6.70 -34.99
C VAL A 256 27.53 7.64 -35.68
N PRO A 257 28.06 7.32 -36.89
CA PRO A 257 29.37 7.75 -37.42
C PRO A 257 29.65 9.25 -37.62
N GLN A 258 28.76 10.17 -37.24
CA GLN A 258 28.95 11.61 -37.41
C GLN A 258 30.14 12.15 -36.59
N ASP A 259 30.50 11.52 -35.47
CA ASP A 259 31.73 11.88 -34.72
C ASP A 259 33.03 11.36 -35.39
N ARG A 260 32.95 10.39 -36.32
CA ARG A 260 34.11 9.88 -37.08
C ARG A 260 34.67 10.96 -38.03
N ASN A 261 33.80 11.81 -38.59
CA ASN A 261 34.19 12.94 -39.44
C ASN A 261 34.66 14.17 -38.64
N MET A 262 34.24 14.32 -37.38
CA MET A 262 34.70 15.39 -36.48
C MET A 262 36.07 15.10 -35.86
N LEU A 263 36.39 13.83 -35.57
CA LEU A 263 37.75 13.45 -35.11
C LEU A 263 38.80 13.63 -36.22
N ASN A 264 38.44 13.36 -37.47
CA ASN A 264 39.34 13.50 -38.62
C ASN A 264 39.69 14.96 -38.96
N SER A 265 38.84 15.92 -38.56
CA SER A 265 39.02 17.34 -38.92
C SER A 265 39.63 18.22 -37.83
N THR A 266 39.77 17.76 -36.58
CA THR A 266 40.15 18.68 -35.46
C THR A 266 41.28 18.24 -34.53
N THR A 267 41.93 17.09 -34.74
CA THR A 267 43.09 16.71 -33.91
C THR A 267 44.42 16.95 -34.61
N LYS A 268 45.10 18.05 -34.23
CA LYS A 268 46.57 18.18 -34.35
C LYS A 268 47.21 17.17 -33.39
N VAL A 269 47.14 15.88 -33.74
CA VAL A 269 47.95 14.86 -33.08
C VAL A 269 49.39 15.10 -33.52
N LYS A 270 50.29 15.34 -32.56
CA LYS A 270 51.66 15.81 -32.82
C LYS A 270 52.58 14.73 -33.41
N SER A 271 52.19 13.45 -33.33
CA SER A 271 52.96 12.31 -33.84
C SER A 271 52.05 11.34 -34.62
N PRO A 272 52.50 10.80 -35.77
CA PRO A 272 51.83 9.70 -36.48
C PRO A 272 51.56 8.46 -35.61
N GLU A 273 52.42 8.20 -34.62
CA GLU A 273 52.30 7.03 -33.72
C GLU A 273 51.10 7.14 -32.78
N ASP A 274 50.83 8.32 -32.24
CA ASP A 274 49.66 8.57 -31.39
C ASP A 274 48.35 8.44 -32.17
N ARG A 275 48.39 8.76 -33.48
CA ARG A 275 47.26 8.57 -34.40
C ARG A 275 46.98 7.08 -34.63
N LEU A 276 48.03 6.29 -34.89
CA LEU A 276 47.90 4.84 -35.05
C LEU A 276 47.42 4.17 -33.77
N ALA A 277 47.92 4.61 -32.60
CA ALA A 277 47.46 4.10 -31.30
C ALA A 277 46.00 4.47 -31.00
N ALA A 278 45.52 5.63 -31.45
CA ALA A 278 44.12 6.01 -31.33
C ALA A 278 43.22 5.20 -32.27
N ILE A 279 43.65 4.97 -33.52
CA ILE A 279 42.93 4.12 -34.49
C ILE A 279 42.82 2.68 -33.95
N ALA A 280 43.91 2.11 -33.46
CA ALA A 280 43.92 0.75 -32.90
C ALA A 280 42.98 0.59 -31.69
N ARG A 281 42.84 1.63 -30.85
CA ARG A 281 41.86 1.62 -29.73
C ARG A 281 40.43 1.63 -30.23
N VAL A 282 40.13 2.45 -31.24
CA VAL A 282 38.79 2.52 -31.85
C VAL A 282 38.43 1.19 -32.52
N GLU A 283 39.37 0.58 -33.25
CA GLU A 283 39.16 -0.73 -33.88
C GLU A 283 38.95 -1.85 -32.84
N ASN A 284 39.65 -1.78 -31.70
CA ASN A 284 39.45 -2.71 -30.60
C ASN A 284 38.08 -2.51 -29.92
N ASP A 285 37.65 -1.28 -29.69
CA ASP A 285 36.33 -0.96 -29.14
C ASP A 285 35.20 -1.40 -30.10
N GLU A 286 35.39 -1.23 -31.42
CA GLU A 286 34.48 -1.75 -32.45
C GLU A 286 34.39 -3.27 -32.44
N ARG A 287 35.51 -3.99 -32.24
CA ARG A 287 35.49 -5.46 -32.06
C ARG A 287 34.70 -5.86 -30.82
N ILE A 288 34.92 -5.19 -29.69
CA ILE A 288 34.23 -5.48 -28.42
C ILE A 288 32.71 -5.27 -28.59
N LEU A 289 32.30 -4.15 -29.18
CA LEU A 289 30.89 -3.86 -29.48
C LEU A 289 30.27 -4.89 -30.43
N SER A 290 31.01 -5.30 -31.48
CA SER A 290 30.56 -6.34 -32.40
C SER A 290 30.33 -7.68 -31.70
N THR A 291 31.25 -8.10 -30.82
CA THR A 291 31.05 -9.30 -29.99
C THR A 291 29.85 -9.17 -29.04
N GLU A 292 29.64 -8.01 -28.41
CA GLU A 292 28.50 -7.80 -27.50
C GLU A 292 27.15 -7.85 -28.25
N ILE A 293 27.10 -7.31 -29.47
CA ILE A 293 25.92 -7.41 -30.36
C ILE A 293 25.64 -8.86 -30.73
N GLN A 294 26.68 -9.65 -31.06
CA GLN A 294 26.51 -11.08 -31.37
C GLN A 294 25.99 -11.88 -30.16
N VAL A 295 26.49 -11.61 -28.95
CA VAL A 295 25.99 -12.23 -27.71
C VAL A 295 24.52 -11.88 -27.47
N ARG A 296 24.14 -10.61 -27.60
CA ARG A 296 22.73 -10.20 -27.44
C ARG A 296 21.82 -10.80 -28.50
N LYS A 297 22.30 -10.93 -29.74
CA LYS A 297 21.55 -11.60 -30.81
C LYS A 297 21.32 -13.07 -30.47
N ALA A 298 22.32 -13.77 -29.95
CA ALA A 298 22.17 -15.15 -29.49
C ALA A 298 21.19 -15.28 -28.30
N ASP A 299 21.21 -14.35 -27.35
CA ASP A 299 20.24 -14.32 -26.23
C ASP A 299 18.81 -14.10 -26.72
N TYR A 300 18.62 -13.21 -27.69
CA TYR A 300 17.33 -12.97 -28.31
C TYR A 300 16.79 -14.20 -29.02
N GLU A 301 17.61 -14.88 -29.83
CA GLU A 301 17.19 -16.11 -30.51
C GLU A 301 16.89 -17.25 -29.52
N ARG A 302 17.62 -17.34 -28.40
CA ARG A 302 17.29 -18.29 -27.31
C ARG A 302 15.94 -17.99 -26.66
N ALA A 303 15.67 -16.72 -26.36
CA ALA A 303 14.40 -16.30 -25.80
C ALA A 303 13.24 -16.54 -26.77
N ARG A 304 13.44 -16.23 -28.06
CA ARG A 304 12.49 -16.50 -29.13
C ARG A 304 12.18 -18.00 -29.25
N ALA A 305 13.21 -18.85 -29.29
CA ALA A 305 13.05 -20.30 -29.36
C ALA A 305 12.27 -20.86 -28.15
N ALA A 306 12.49 -20.33 -26.95
CA ALA A 306 11.73 -20.71 -25.76
C ALA A 306 10.24 -20.35 -25.88
N VAL A 307 9.93 -19.17 -26.44
CA VAL A 307 8.55 -18.74 -26.70
C VAL A 307 7.90 -19.57 -27.80
N GLU A 308 8.59 -19.83 -28.91
CA GLU A 308 8.10 -20.70 -30.00
C GLU A 308 7.83 -22.13 -29.51
N THR A 309 8.67 -22.64 -28.60
CA THR A 309 8.47 -23.93 -27.93
C THR A 309 7.22 -23.93 -27.05
N ALA A 310 7.01 -22.86 -26.28
CA ALA A 310 5.82 -22.73 -25.41
C ALA A 310 4.51 -22.57 -26.21
N LEU A 311 4.57 -21.95 -27.40
CA LEU A 311 3.42 -21.72 -28.27
C LEU A 311 3.13 -22.86 -29.24
N GLY A 312 4.09 -23.78 -29.46
CA GLY A 312 3.95 -24.92 -30.37
C GLY A 312 3.98 -24.55 -31.86
N HIS A 313 4.37 -23.32 -32.22
CA HIS A 313 4.53 -22.89 -33.60
C HIS A 313 5.57 -21.75 -33.74
N PRO A 314 6.30 -21.66 -34.87
CA PRO A 314 7.30 -20.61 -35.09
C PRO A 314 6.66 -19.23 -35.26
N ILE A 315 7.31 -18.20 -34.74
CA ILE A 315 6.90 -16.80 -34.86
C ILE A 315 7.57 -16.26 -36.12
N LYS A 316 6.81 -15.95 -37.18
CA LYS A 316 7.40 -15.67 -38.50
C LYS A 316 7.89 -14.22 -38.64
N THR A 317 7.37 -13.29 -37.84
CA THR A 317 7.79 -11.87 -37.87
C THR A 317 7.74 -11.23 -36.48
N SER A 318 8.55 -10.18 -36.22
CA SER A 318 8.46 -9.42 -34.96
C SER A 318 7.07 -8.77 -34.81
N THR A 319 6.42 -8.48 -35.93
CA THR A 319 5.05 -7.95 -36.00
C THR A 319 4.01 -8.95 -35.53
N GLU A 320 4.25 -10.26 -35.67
CA GLU A 320 3.37 -11.30 -35.09
C GLU A 320 3.47 -11.35 -33.57
N LEU A 321 4.68 -11.18 -33.01
CA LEU A 321 4.89 -11.11 -31.56
C LEU A 321 4.20 -9.88 -30.95
N GLU A 322 4.33 -8.72 -31.60
CA GLU A 322 3.63 -7.49 -31.19
C GLU A 322 2.11 -7.62 -31.31
N LYS A 323 1.60 -8.27 -32.37
CA LYS A 323 0.16 -8.55 -32.52
C LYS A 323 -0.36 -9.53 -31.47
N LEU A 324 0.45 -10.51 -31.06
CA LEU A 324 0.12 -11.46 -29.99
C LEU A 324 0.06 -10.77 -28.63
N TRP A 325 1.06 -9.96 -28.29
CA TRP A 325 1.04 -9.16 -27.07
C TRP A 325 -0.08 -8.11 -27.06
N ALA A 326 -0.38 -7.51 -28.21
CA ALA A 326 -1.52 -6.62 -28.36
C ALA A 326 -2.85 -7.37 -28.19
N ARG A 327 -2.98 -8.61 -28.69
CA ARG A 327 -4.18 -9.44 -28.49
C ARG A 327 -4.35 -9.87 -27.04
N ASP A 328 -3.28 -10.24 -26.34
CA ASP A 328 -3.34 -10.62 -24.92
C ASP A 328 -3.61 -9.43 -24.02
N ALA A 329 -3.02 -8.26 -24.34
CA ALA A 329 -3.33 -7.01 -23.67
C ALA A 329 -4.79 -6.60 -23.90
N ASP A 330 -5.30 -6.72 -25.13
CA ASP A 330 -6.68 -6.38 -25.48
C ASP A 330 -7.69 -7.41 -24.92
N ALA A 331 -7.34 -8.71 -24.87
CA ALA A 331 -8.15 -9.73 -24.21
C ALA A 331 -8.22 -9.53 -22.69
N SER A 332 -7.10 -9.15 -22.07
CA SER A 332 -7.05 -8.75 -20.65
C SER A 332 -7.84 -7.46 -20.40
N HIS A 333 -7.77 -6.50 -21.32
CA HIS A 333 -8.52 -5.25 -21.23
C HIS A 333 -10.03 -5.46 -21.44
N ARG A 334 -10.44 -6.36 -22.34
CA ARG A 334 -11.85 -6.76 -22.54
C ARG A 334 -12.40 -7.55 -21.35
N ARG A 335 -11.61 -8.44 -20.74
CA ARG A 335 -11.98 -9.12 -19.48
C ARG A 335 -12.12 -8.13 -18.31
N ALA A 336 -11.30 -7.08 -18.26
CA ALA A 336 -11.41 -6.02 -17.27
C ALA A 336 -12.61 -5.08 -17.53
N ASN A 337 -12.95 -4.80 -18.79
CA ASN A 337 -14.02 -3.86 -19.16
C ASN A 337 -15.41 -4.49 -19.31
N ALA A 338 -15.54 -5.83 -19.31
CA ALA A 338 -16.84 -6.51 -19.32
C ALA A 338 -17.69 -6.20 -18.05
N GLY A 339 -17.09 -5.63 -17.00
CA GLY A 339 -17.79 -5.19 -15.78
C GLY A 339 -18.08 -3.68 -15.67
N GLN A 340 -17.72 -2.85 -16.66
CA GLN A 340 -17.92 -1.40 -16.60
C GLN A 340 -18.39 -0.82 -17.94
N LYS A 341 -19.71 -0.62 -18.09
CA LYS A 341 -20.26 0.19 -19.18
C LYS A 341 -20.68 1.59 -18.70
N HIS A 342 -20.16 2.57 -19.46
CA HIS A 342 -20.53 3.98 -19.65
C HIS A 342 -20.11 5.05 -18.62
N LYS A 343 -19.14 5.90 -19.05
CA LYS A 343 -19.32 7.37 -19.18
C LYS A 343 -18.11 8.02 -19.86
N THR A 344 -18.30 8.63 -21.03
CA THR A 344 -17.38 9.60 -21.64
C THR A 344 -18.18 10.81 -22.10
N HIS A 345 -17.80 12.01 -21.66
CA HIS A 345 -18.25 13.28 -22.28
C HIS A 345 -17.07 14.25 -22.41
N GLY A 346 -16.80 14.63 -23.67
CA GLY A 346 -16.80 16.01 -24.18
C GLY A 346 -15.87 17.05 -23.55
N ALA A 347 -14.82 17.41 -24.29
CA ALA A 347 -13.95 18.56 -24.04
C ALA A 347 -14.49 19.86 -24.68
N ARG A 348 -14.23 21.02 -24.05
CA ARG A 348 -14.26 22.37 -24.65
C ARG A 348 -13.25 23.32 -23.97
N PRO A 349 -12.87 24.45 -24.60
CA PRO A 349 -11.50 24.97 -24.64
C PRO A 349 -11.19 26.09 -23.62
N ILE A 350 -9.90 26.34 -23.40
CA ILE A 350 -9.34 27.30 -22.43
C ILE A 350 -8.69 28.48 -23.18
N HIS A 351 -8.98 29.72 -22.74
CA HIS A 351 -8.23 30.94 -23.07
C HIS A 351 -7.14 31.23 -22.00
N PRO A 352 -6.04 31.94 -22.35
CA PRO A 352 -4.88 32.09 -21.50
C PRO A 352 -4.89 33.40 -20.68
N GLY A 353 -4.36 33.34 -19.47
CA GLY A 353 -4.05 34.51 -18.65
C GLY A 353 -2.92 34.19 -17.67
N ALA A 354 -1.75 34.80 -17.89
CA ALA A 354 -0.51 34.58 -17.15
C ALA A 354 -0.50 35.32 -15.81
N ARG A 355 0.14 34.74 -14.78
CA ARG A 355 0.75 35.51 -13.68
C ARG A 355 1.90 34.78 -13.01
N ALA A 356 2.90 35.57 -12.62
CA ALA A 356 4.24 35.20 -12.19
C ALA A 356 4.32 34.60 -10.77
N LEU A 357 5.39 33.82 -10.54
CA LEU A 357 5.76 33.20 -9.27
C LEU A 357 6.73 34.10 -8.47
N PRO A 358 6.68 34.06 -7.12
CA PRO A 358 7.85 34.36 -6.31
C PRO A 358 8.31 33.17 -5.44
N GLY A 359 9.65 33.03 -5.40
CA GLY A 359 10.52 32.63 -4.30
C GLY A 359 10.08 31.59 -3.27
N THR A 360 10.79 30.47 -3.26
CA THR A 360 10.82 29.50 -2.16
C THR A 360 11.73 30.00 -1.04
N ASP A 361 11.21 30.15 0.17
CA ASP A 361 11.94 29.82 1.42
C ASP A 361 10.98 29.73 2.62
N ASN A 362 11.26 28.79 3.52
CA ASN A 362 10.58 28.45 4.78
C ASN A 362 9.28 27.61 4.70
N ASN A 363 9.46 26.29 4.71
CA ASN A 363 8.40 25.29 4.92
C ASN A 363 7.92 25.31 6.38
N HIS A 364 7.05 26.27 6.72
CA HIS A 364 6.27 26.19 7.94
C HIS A 364 5.19 25.11 7.75
N PRO A 365 5.04 24.11 8.64
CA PRO A 365 4.07 23.00 8.47
C PRO A 365 2.60 23.43 8.34
N ASN A 366 2.30 24.73 8.52
CA ASN A 366 0.97 25.33 8.51
C ASN A 366 0.91 26.58 7.63
N ASP A 367 1.54 26.60 6.45
CA ASP A 367 1.30 27.70 5.51
C ASP A 367 -0.16 27.65 4.99
N TYR A 368 -1.04 28.46 5.60
CA TYR A 368 -2.44 28.56 5.21
C TYR A 368 -2.64 29.38 3.93
N SER A 369 -1.64 30.18 3.54
CA SER A 369 -1.70 31.03 2.34
C SER A 369 -1.81 30.23 1.04
N THR A 370 -1.36 28.97 1.05
CA THR A 370 -1.45 28.04 -0.09
C THR A 370 -2.78 27.27 -0.17
N LYS A 371 -3.66 27.38 0.83
CA LYS A 371 -4.90 26.58 0.91
C LYS A 371 -6.06 27.31 0.27
N ASP A 372 -6.91 26.62 -0.50
CA ASP A 372 -8.14 27.23 -1.03
C ASP A 372 -9.15 27.60 0.07
N ASN A 373 -10.12 28.46 -0.25
CA ASN A 373 -11.11 28.96 0.73
C ASN A 373 -11.97 27.85 1.32
N GLY A 374 -12.26 26.77 0.58
CA GLY A 374 -13.01 25.62 1.09
C GLY A 374 -12.26 24.90 2.21
N LYS A 375 -10.94 24.73 2.05
CA LYS A 375 -10.06 24.15 3.07
C LYS A 375 -9.94 25.04 4.30
N LEU A 376 -9.78 26.36 4.11
CA LEU A 376 -9.72 27.31 5.23
C LEU A 376 -11.00 27.21 6.09
N ARG A 377 -12.18 27.21 5.43
CA ARG A 377 -13.47 27.04 6.12
C ARG A 377 -13.57 25.71 6.86
N THR A 378 -13.11 24.63 6.24
CA THR A 378 -13.11 23.30 6.89
C THR A 378 -12.24 23.29 8.15
N LEU A 379 -11.06 23.89 8.09
CA LEU A 379 -10.15 24.00 9.24
C LEU A 379 -10.70 24.90 10.36
N LEU A 380 -11.40 25.98 10.00
CA LEU A 380 -12.08 26.85 10.97
C LEU A 380 -13.24 26.11 11.65
N LEU A 381 -14.05 25.37 10.89
CA LEU A 381 -15.16 24.56 11.42
C LEU A 381 -14.68 23.41 12.31
N ASP A 382 -13.49 22.87 12.05
CA ASP A 382 -12.84 21.87 12.89
C ASP A 382 -12.44 22.45 14.26
N ARG A 383 -12.13 23.75 14.30
CA ARG A 383 -11.79 24.52 15.51
C ARG A 383 -12.98 25.24 16.13
N GLU A 384 -14.20 24.97 15.63
CA GLU A 384 -15.44 25.63 16.07
C GLU A 384 -15.41 27.16 15.94
N MET A 385 -14.61 27.67 15.00
CA MET A 385 -14.53 29.09 14.70
C MET A 385 -15.45 29.48 13.54
N SER A 386 -15.78 30.77 13.47
CA SER A 386 -16.52 31.32 12.34
C SER A 386 -15.78 31.04 11.02
N SER A 387 -16.54 30.68 9.99
CA SER A 387 -16.05 30.42 8.63
C SER A 387 -16.43 31.53 7.62
N SER A 388 -17.08 32.60 8.09
CA SER A 388 -17.33 33.81 7.31
C SER A 388 -16.09 34.71 7.27
N GLY A 389 -16.10 35.73 6.41
CA GLY A 389 -15.02 36.73 6.30
C GLY A 389 -14.15 36.59 5.06
N THR A 390 -13.18 37.50 4.95
CA THR A 390 -12.18 37.51 3.89
C THR A 390 -11.20 36.34 4.02
N ARG A 391 -10.45 36.04 2.96
CA ARG A 391 -9.46 34.96 2.96
C ARG A 391 -8.39 35.20 4.03
N GLU A 392 -7.96 36.45 4.13
CA GLU A 392 -6.93 36.94 5.04
C GLU A 392 -7.40 36.80 6.49
N GLU A 393 -8.63 37.23 6.80
CA GLU A 393 -9.19 37.04 8.15
C GLU A 393 -9.30 35.57 8.55
N MET A 394 -9.63 34.68 7.61
CA MET A 394 -9.67 33.24 7.85
C MET A 394 -8.27 32.68 8.14
N ILE A 395 -7.25 33.15 7.41
CA ILE A 395 -5.85 32.78 7.63
C ILE A 395 -5.39 33.27 9.00
N THR A 396 -5.60 34.56 9.32
CA THR A 396 -5.22 35.14 10.62
C THR A 396 -5.84 34.38 11.79
N ARG A 397 -7.13 34.00 11.70
CA ARG A 397 -7.80 33.16 12.70
C ARG A 397 -7.18 31.76 12.83
N LEU A 398 -6.75 31.17 11.71
CA LEU A 398 -6.11 29.86 11.73
C LEU A 398 -4.67 29.91 12.26
N GLU A 399 -3.99 31.03 12.10
CA GLU A 399 -2.64 31.26 12.62
C GLU A 399 -2.65 31.54 14.12
N SER A 400 -3.63 32.29 14.61
CA SER A 400 -3.79 32.59 16.04
C SER A 400 -4.34 31.41 16.86
N SER A 401 -4.89 30.38 16.22
CA SER A 401 -5.50 29.23 16.91
C SER A 401 -4.63 27.96 16.82
N THR A 402 -4.36 27.36 17.98
CA THR A 402 -3.76 26.03 18.09
C THR A 402 -4.83 24.97 18.32
N ILE A 403 -4.73 23.85 17.60
CA ILE A 403 -5.67 22.72 17.74
C ILE A 403 -5.04 21.62 18.61
N LYS A 404 -5.67 21.33 19.75
CA LYS A 404 -5.28 20.21 20.63
C LYS A 404 -6.22 19.04 20.37
N TYR A 405 -5.85 18.14 19.45
CA TYR A 405 -6.72 17.03 19.05
C TYR A 405 -7.06 16.08 20.22
N GLU A 406 -6.19 16.04 21.23
CA GLU A 406 -6.29 15.23 22.43
C GLU A 406 -7.52 15.59 23.29
N SER A 407 -8.02 16.83 23.21
CA SER A 407 -9.20 17.25 23.98
C SER A 407 -10.53 16.79 23.38
N TYR A 408 -10.55 16.39 22.10
CA TYR A 408 -11.80 16.00 21.44
C TYR A 408 -12.21 14.55 21.73
N THR A 409 -13.51 14.30 21.69
CA THR A 409 -14.07 12.94 21.77
C THR A 409 -13.86 12.17 20.46
N SER A 410 -13.84 10.84 20.52
CA SER A 410 -13.70 9.98 19.32
C SER A 410 -14.76 10.28 18.26
N ALA A 411 -16.00 10.59 18.68
CA ALA A 411 -17.07 10.99 17.77
C ALA A 411 -16.79 12.33 17.07
N LYS A 412 -16.26 13.32 17.78
CA LYS A 412 -15.88 14.61 17.21
C LYS A 412 -14.73 14.46 16.21
N LEU A 413 -13.70 13.68 16.56
CA LEU A 413 -12.58 13.38 15.65
C LEU A 413 -13.05 12.68 14.37
N SER A 414 -14.02 11.77 14.49
CA SER A 414 -14.63 11.09 13.32
C SER A 414 -15.35 12.08 12.41
N LYS A 415 -16.10 13.03 12.98
CA LYS A 415 -16.75 14.11 12.22
C LYS A 415 -15.73 15.01 11.51
N MET A 416 -14.62 15.36 12.16
CA MET A 416 -13.54 16.16 11.55
C MET A 416 -12.89 15.40 10.37
N LEU A 417 -12.57 14.12 10.56
CA LEU A 417 -12.03 13.26 9.51
C LEU A 417 -13.00 13.13 8.32
N ASN A 418 -14.30 12.95 8.57
CA ASN A 418 -15.34 12.89 7.53
C ASN A 418 -15.47 14.23 6.76
N ARG A 419 -15.43 15.37 7.46
CA ARG A 419 -15.43 16.71 6.83
C ARG A 419 -14.21 16.92 5.93
N ARG A 420 -13.07 16.32 6.29
CA ARG A 420 -11.84 16.33 5.47
C ARG A 420 -11.84 15.30 4.34
N HIS A 421 -12.96 14.59 4.12
CA HIS A 421 -13.10 13.54 3.12
C HIS A 421 -12.05 12.42 3.23
N MET A 422 -11.58 12.14 4.45
CA MET A 422 -10.79 10.94 4.72
C MET A 422 -11.73 9.72 4.53
N ARG A 423 -11.22 8.57 4.08
CA ARG A 423 -12.02 7.32 4.05
C ARG A 423 -11.78 6.54 5.34
N MET A 424 -12.76 5.73 5.78
CA MET A 424 -12.68 4.89 6.98
C MET A 424 -12.42 5.64 8.30
N CYS A 425 -12.87 6.89 8.39
CA CYS A 425 -12.68 7.82 9.51
C CYS A 425 -13.30 7.38 10.84
N GLU A 426 -14.40 6.64 10.73
CA GLU A 426 -15.23 6.27 11.87
C GLU A 426 -14.61 5.09 12.65
N GLN A 427 -13.75 4.33 11.98
CA GLN A 427 -13.08 3.15 12.51
C GLN A 427 -11.73 3.52 13.16
N GLY A 428 -11.41 2.85 14.27
CA GLY A 428 -10.16 3.01 15.01
C GLY A 428 -10.32 3.71 16.36
N SER A 429 -9.31 3.54 17.23
CA SER A 429 -9.24 4.19 18.53
C SER A 429 -9.13 5.72 18.40
N LYS A 430 -9.37 6.44 19.51
CA LYS A 430 -9.19 7.89 19.57
C LYS A 430 -7.80 8.31 19.09
N ASP A 431 -6.76 7.57 19.49
CA ASP A 431 -5.37 7.87 19.14
C ASP A 431 -5.07 7.68 17.65
N ILE A 432 -5.61 6.64 17.01
CA ILE A 432 -5.50 6.45 15.56
C ILE A 432 -6.15 7.62 14.82
N LYS A 433 -7.31 8.10 15.30
CA LYS A 433 -8.00 9.26 14.70
C LYS A 433 -7.19 10.55 14.88
N ILE A 434 -6.57 10.75 16.05
CA ILE A 434 -5.66 11.87 16.32
C ILE A 434 -4.45 11.81 15.38
N GLN A 435 -3.80 10.65 15.28
CA GLN A 435 -2.66 10.44 14.38
C GLN A 435 -3.06 10.70 12.93
N ARG A 436 -4.22 10.19 12.48
CA ARG A 436 -4.75 10.48 11.14
C ARG A 436 -5.04 11.96 10.91
N LEU A 437 -5.49 12.71 11.91
CA LEU A 437 -5.71 14.16 11.76
C LEU A 437 -4.40 14.96 11.77
N LYS A 438 -3.36 14.45 12.46
CA LYS A 438 -1.99 15.00 12.44
C LYS A 438 -1.27 14.68 11.13
N ILE A 439 -1.40 13.46 10.62
CA ILE A 439 -0.74 12.94 9.40
C ILE A 439 -1.48 13.34 8.12
N GLY A 440 -2.82 13.35 8.19
CA GLY A 440 -3.73 13.32 7.04
C GLY A 440 -3.75 14.56 6.18
N TRP A 441 -2.85 15.52 6.42
CA TRP A 441 -2.70 16.67 5.55
C TRP A 441 -1.40 16.65 4.73
N ILE A 442 -0.27 16.25 5.33
CA ILE A 442 1.02 16.20 4.63
C ILE A 442 1.12 14.92 3.78
N VAL A 443 0.71 13.78 4.34
CA VAL A 443 1.03 12.48 3.74
C VAL A 443 0.01 12.07 2.67
N ILE A 444 -1.29 12.35 2.84
CA ILE A 444 -2.31 11.81 1.92
C ILE A 444 -2.40 12.61 0.62
N LEU A 445 -2.19 13.93 0.65
CA LEU A 445 -2.12 14.73 -0.56
C LEU A 445 -0.76 14.59 -1.27
N GLU A 446 0.35 14.42 -0.56
CA GLU A 446 1.61 14.09 -1.22
C GLU A 446 1.61 12.69 -1.80
N ILE A 447 1.06 11.68 -1.12
CA ILE A 447 0.94 10.32 -1.65
C ILE A 447 -0.03 10.32 -2.84
N GLN A 448 -1.22 10.90 -2.75
CA GLN A 448 -2.16 10.90 -3.87
C GLN A 448 -1.77 11.82 -5.03
N LYS A 449 -1.11 12.98 -4.77
CA LYS A 449 -0.52 13.80 -5.85
C LYS A 449 0.69 13.10 -6.46
N LYS A 450 1.59 12.49 -5.69
CA LYS A 450 2.75 11.77 -6.24
C LYS A 450 2.30 10.51 -6.98
N GLU A 451 1.35 9.74 -6.47
CA GLU A 451 0.83 8.53 -7.14
C GLU A 451 0.07 8.87 -8.44
N ARG A 452 -0.83 9.86 -8.47
CA ARG A 452 -1.55 10.21 -9.71
C ARG A 452 -0.75 11.04 -10.70
N TYR A 453 0.19 11.87 -10.23
CA TYR A 453 0.99 12.73 -11.09
C TYR A 453 2.25 12.03 -11.64
N ILE A 454 2.79 11.03 -10.93
CA ILE A 454 3.97 10.26 -11.38
C ILE A 454 3.55 9.06 -12.24
N ILE A 455 2.40 8.41 -11.99
CA ILE A 455 2.04 7.16 -12.69
C ILE A 455 1.32 7.40 -14.03
N TYR A 456 0.62 8.53 -14.26
CA TYR A 456 -0.27 8.65 -15.43
C TYR A 456 -0.06 9.84 -16.38
N ARG A 457 0.94 10.72 -16.21
CA ARG A 457 1.05 11.88 -17.14
C ARG A 457 2.44 12.40 -17.52
N LEU A 458 3.54 11.79 -17.10
CA LEU A 458 4.89 12.28 -17.42
C LEU A 458 5.85 11.26 -18.08
N GLU A 459 5.39 10.09 -18.50
CA GLU A 459 6.32 8.94 -18.65
C GLU A 459 6.91 8.62 -20.05
N PRO A 460 6.48 9.21 -21.17
CA PRO A 460 7.31 9.22 -22.40
C PRO A 460 7.89 10.61 -22.76
N GLN A 461 7.08 11.67 -22.66
CA GLN A 461 7.45 12.99 -23.19
C GLN A 461 8.48 13.76 -22.35
N ALA A 462 8.68 13.43 -21.08
CA ALA A 462 9.60 14.16 -20.22
C ALA A 462 11.09 13.88 -20.52
N TRP A 463 11.41 12.74 -21.15
CA TRP A 463 12.79 12.29 -21.35
C TRP A 463 13.29 12.39 -22.79
N GLU A 464 12.39 12.30 -23.77
CA GLU A 464 12.64 12.87 -25.09
C GLU A 464 12.98 14.36 -24.94
N LYS A 465 12.24 15.05 -24.06
CA LYS A 465 12.58 16.39 -23.59
C LYS A 465 13.90 16.48 -22.84
N LEU A 466 14.43 15.44 -22.18
CA LEU A 466 15.68 15.52 -21.40
C LEU A 466 16.93 15.25 -22.25
N GLY A 467 16.84 14.33 -23.23
CA GLY A 467 17.81 14.24 -24.32
C GLY A 467 17.85 15.53 -25.15
N GLN A 468 16.67 16.06 -25.51
CA GLN A 468 16.52 17.40 -26.11
C GLN A 468 16.92 18.52 -25.14
N LYS A 469 16.83 18.33 -23.82
CA LYS A 469 17.22 19.32 -22.80
C LYS A 469 18.73 19.48 -22.78
N TYR A 470 19.49 18.38 -22.72
CA TYR A 470 20.95 18.45 -22.82
C TYR A 470 21.40 19.02 -24.16
N ALA A 471 20.72 18.66 -25.26
CA ALA A 471 20.99 19.23 -26.57
C ALA A 471 20.65 20.72 -26.66
N SER A 472 19.60 21.18 -25.99
CA SER A 472 19.14 22.59 -26.00
C SER A 472 19.81 23.47 -24.94
N TRP A 473 20.56 22.90 -24.00
CA TRP A 473 21.27 23.68 -22.99
C TRP A 473 22.34 24.58 -23.61
N ARG A 474 22.34 25.84 -23.18
CA ARG A 474 23.42 26.77 -23.49
C ARG A 474 24.66 26.42 -22.65
N PRO A 475 25.88 26.74 -23.12
CA PRO A 475 27.12 26.50 -22.37
C PRO A 475 27.07 27.04 -20.94
N GLU A 476 26.47 28.21 -20.71
CA GLU A 476 26.38 28.83 -19.39
C GLU A 476 25.54 27.99 -18.42
N THR A 477 24.42 27.45 -18.90
CA THR A 477 23.55 26.55 -18.12
C THR A 477 24.31 25.27 -17.75
N MET A 478 25.07 24.69 -18.69
CA MET A 478 25.93 23.53 -18.40
C MET A 478 26.98 23.87 -17.34
N ILE A 479 27.68 25.00 -17.48
CA ILE A 479 28.69 25.43 -16.50
C ILE A 479 28.09 25.59 -15.10
N ASN A 480 26.89 26.16 -14.98
CA ASN A 480 26.21 26.31 -13.70
C ASN A 480 25.87 24.95 -13.07
N VAL A 481 25.30 24.02 -13.84
CA VAL A 481 25.01 22.66 -13.37
C VAL A 481 26.29 21.92 -12.96
N PHE A 482 27.40 22.14 -13.67
CA PHE A 482 28.70 21.59 -13.30
C PHE A 482 29.21 22.16 -11.99
N LYS A 483 29.09 23.48 -11.76
CA LYS A 483 29.46 24.12 -10.49
C LYS A 483 28.62 23.57 -9.34
N GLU A 484 27.30 23.50 -9.51
CA GLU A 484 26.37 22.96 -8.51
C GLU A 484 26.71 21.52 -8.12
N ARG A 485 27.03 20.69 -9.11
CA ARG A 485 27.38 19.27 -8.91
C ARG A 485 28.85 19.03 -8.61
N LYS A 486 29.66 20.10 -8.54
CA LYS A 486 31.12 20.04 -8.32
C LYS A 486 31.85 19.16 -9.35
N LEU A 487 31.42 19.22 -10.60
CA LEU A 487 32.03 18.50 -11.72
C LEU A 487 33.10 19.37 -12.42
N PRO A 488 34.17 18.77 -12.99
CA PRO A 488 35.20 19.52 -13.70
C PRO A 488 34.66 20.21 -14.97
N ILE A 489 34.86 21.53 -15.07
CA ILE A 489 34.32 22.41 -16.13
C ILE A 489 35.21 22.43 -17.40
N SER A 490 36.34 21.72 -17.41
CA SER A 490 37.28 21.75 -18.54
C SER A 490 36.80 20.99 -19.78
N GLY A 491 37.16 21.45 -20.98
CA GLY A 491 36.92 20.74 -22.23
C GLY A 491 35.80 21.32 -23.09
N ASN A 492 35.63 20.75 -24.28
CA ASN A 492 34.59 21.18 -25.21
C ASN A 492 33.20 20.67 -24.78
N ARG A 493 32.16 21.15 -25.46
CA ARG A 493 30.76 20.82 -25.16
C ARG A 493 30.48 19.32 -25.12
N SER A 494 31.06 18.52 -26.02
CA SER A 494 30.83 17.07 -26.05
C SER A 494 31.44 16.37 -24.83
N VAL A 495 32.63 16.80 -24.39
CA VAL A 495 33.26 16.31 -23.15
C VAL A 495 32.41 16.65 -21.93
N LEU A 496 31.89 17.88 -21.84
CA LEU A 496 30.97 18.27 -20.76
C LEU A 496 29.69 17.43 -20.78
N LEU A 497 29.05 17.24 -21.94
CA LEU A 497 27.87 16.39 -22.05
C LEU A 497 28.13 14.95 -21.63
N ARG A 498 29.26 14.36 -22.03
CA ARG A 498 29.66 13.01 -21.65
C ARG A 498 29.88 12.88 -20.14
N ARG A 499 30.54 13.86 -19.52
CA ARG A 499 30.75 13.88 -18.05
C ARG A 499 29.43 13.99 -17.30
N LEU A 500 28.53 14.86 -17.73
CA LEU A 500 27.24 15.04 -17.09
C LEU A 500 26.38 13.77 -17.18
N ARG A 501 26.33 13.13 -18.36
CA ARG A 501 25.66 11.84 -18.53
C ARG A 501 26.29 10.74 -17.67
N SER A 502 27.62 10.73 -17.54
CA SER A 502 28.30 9.78 -16.66
C SER A 502 27.97 10.02 -15.19
N ASP A 503 27.87 11.28 -14.77
CA ASP A 503 27.48 11.65 -13.40
C ASP A 503 26.03 11.24 -13.13
N ASP A 504 25.09 11.54 -14.03
CA ASP A 504 23.69 11.12 -13.94
C ASP A 504 23.56 9.59 -13.86
N ARG A 505 24.31 8.82 -14.67
CA ARG A 505 24.35 7.35 -14.58
C ARG A 505 24.86 6.86 -13.22
N LYS A 506 25.90 7.49 -12.67
CA LYS A 506 26.44 7.15 -11.34
C LYS A 506 25.43 7.48 -10.24
N ALA A 507 24.76 8.63 -10.32
CA ALA A 507 23.72 9.02 -9.39
C ALA A 507 22.53 8.06 -9.45
N LEU A 508 22.07 7.70 -10.65
CA LEU A 508 21.00 6.72 -10.86
C LEU A 508 21.36 5.36 -10.28
N SER A 509 22.58 4.86 -10.54
CA SER A 509 23.04 3.59 -9.98
C SER A 509 23.09 3.61 -8.46
N ARG A 510 23.48 4.74 -7.84
CA ARG A 510 23.48 4.91 -6.38
C ARG A 510 22.05 4.91 -5.84
N ASN A 511 21.14 5.64 -6.47
CA ASN A 511 19.72 5.71 -6.10
C ASN A 511 19.04 4.33 -6.22
N LEU A 512 19.36 3.56 -7.26
CA LEU A 512 18.89 2.17 -7.43
C LEU A 512 19.38 1.28 -6.29
N LYS A 513 20.67 1.34 -5.95
CA LYS A 513 21.24 0.56 -4.85
C LYS A 513 20.59 0.92 -3.51
N GLU A 514 20.40 2.22 -3.25
CA GLU A 514 19.75 2.70 -2.02
C GLU A 514 18.28 2.27 -1.95
N ALA A 515 17.52 2.45 -3.03
CA ALA A 515 16.11 2.05 -3.09
C ALA A 515 15.96 0.53 -2.90
N ARG A 516 16.85 -0.28 -3.51
CA ARG A 516 16.88 -1.73 -3.34
C ARG A 516 17.20 -2.10 -1.89
N GLY A 517 18.22 -1.49 -1.29
CA GLY A 517 18.55 -1.74 0.12
C GLY A 517 17.41 -1.40 1.08
N LYS A 518 16.67 -0.31 0.82
CA LYS A 518 15.49 0.04 1.62
C LYS A 518 14.32 -0.92 1.40
N PHE A 519 14.11 -1.37 0.16
CA PHE A 519 13.12 -2.39 -0.16
C PHE A 519 13.40 -3.70 0.57
N GLU A 520 14.61 -4.25 0.44
CA GLU A 520 14.99 -5.51 1.10
C GLU A 520 14.92 -5.41 2.62
N LYS A 521 15.29 -4.25 3.20
CA LYS A 521 15.14 -4.01 4.64
C LYS A 521 13.68 -4.06 5.08
N CYS A 522 12.78 -3.35 4.38
CA CYS A 522 11.35 -3.39 4.71
C CYS A 522 10.74 -4.78 4.48
N LYS A 523 11.20 -5.48 3.44
CA LYS A 523 10.79 -6.85 3.16
C LYS A 523 11.18 -7.80 4.29
N ALA A 524 12.45 -7.78 4.73
CA ALA A 524 12.92 -8.62 5.82
C ALA A 524 12.22 -8.32 7.16
N GLU A 525 11.94 -7.04 7.44
CA GLU A 525 11.17 -6.63 8.62
C GLU A 525 9.74 -7.19 8.59
N LEU A 526 9.06 -7.08 7.44
CA LEU A 526 7.73 -7.63 7.23
C LEU A 526 7.73 -9.16 7.32
N GLU A 527 8.66 -9.84 6.64
CA GLU A 527 8.81 -11.30 6.66
C GLU A 527 9.06 -11.84 8.07
N SER A 528 9.85 -11.12 8.88
CA SER A 528 10.08 -11.45 10.29
C SER A 528 8.81 -11.29 11.14
N MET A 529 7.93 -10.33 10.81
CA MET A 529 6.68 -10.10 11.54
C MET A 529 5.61 -11.13 11.17
N ILE A 530 5.45 -11.42 9.87
CA ILE A 530 4.41 -12.34 9.38
C ILE A 530 4.83 -13.81 9.51
N GLY A 531 6.12 -14.10 9.51
CA GLY A 531 6.68 -15.45 9.66
C GLY A 531 6.72 -16.28 8.37
N HIS A 532 6.60 -15.64 7.21
CA HIS A 532 6.69 -16.26 5.88
C HIS A 532 7.15 -15.23 4.83
N PRO A 533 7.54 -15.66 3.61
CA PRO A 533 7.96 -14.73 2.55
C PRO A 533 6.84 -13.74 2.17
N ALA A 534 7.21 -12.47 1.97
CA ALA A 534 6.29 -11.40 1.64
C ALA A 534 6.37 -11.05 0.14
N ASN A 535 5.21 -10.95 -0.51
CA ASN A 535 5.09 -10.45 -1.88
C ASN A 535 4.09 -9.28 -1.92
N ALA A 536 4.61 -8.05 -1.85
CA ALA A 536 3.79 -6.85 -1.74
C ALA A 536 2.75 -6.70 -2.87
N THR A 537 3.13 -7.02 -4.11
CA THR A 537 2.20 -6.97 -5.25
C THR A 537 1.05 -7.97 -5.12
N HIS A 538 1.35 -9.19 -4.68
CA HIS A 538 0.37 -10.26 -4.51
C HIS A 538 -0.57 -9.99 -3.33
N THR A 539 -0.04 -9.50 -2.20
CA THR A 539 -0.82 -9.23 -0.99
C THR A 539 -1.91 -8.18 -1.24
N MET A 540 -1.60 -7.12 -2.00
CA MET A 540 -2.57 -6.07 -2.34
C MET A 540 -3.62 -6.53 -3.34
N ALA A 541 -3.22 -7.31 -4.36
CA ALA A 541 -4.17 -7.88 -5.32
C ALA A 541 -5.19 -8.77 -4.59
N LYS A 542 -4.71 -9.65 -3.71
CA LYS A 542 -5.56 -10.47 -2.83
C LYS A 542 -6.48 -9.63 -1.96
N GLU A 543 -6.01 -8.53 -1.39
CA GLU A 543 -6.84 -7.65 -0.56
C GLU A 543 -7.97 -6.99 -1.36
N HIS A 544 -7.65 -6.49 -2.56
CA HIS A 544 -8.64 -5.87 -3.45
C HIS A 544 -9.69 -6.89 -3.90
N ASP A 545 -9.25 -8.08 -4.32
CA ASP A 545 -10.14 -9.19 -4.69
C ASP A 545 -10.98 -9.67 -3.51
N GLY A 546 -10.42 -9.63 -2.32
CA GLY A 546 -11.11 -9.90 -1.07
C GLY A 546 -12.26 -8.94 -0.79
N ARG A 547 -11.99 -7.64 -0.89
CA ARG A 547 -13.03 -6.60 -0.74
C ARG A 547 -14.11 -6.74 -1.81
N ARG A 548 -13.72 -6.98 -3.06
CA ARG A 548 -14.66 -7.20 -4.16
C ARG A 548 -15.57 -8.38 -3.88
N ARG A 549 -15.02 -9.51 -3.43
CA ARG A 549 -15.81 -10.69 -3.03
C ARG A 549 -16.73 -10.40 -1.84
N ASP A 550 -16.25 -9.66 -0.84
CA ASP A 550 -17.09 -9.23 0.31
C ASP A 550 -18.29 -8.37 -0.16
N ASP A 551 -18.05 -7.44 -1.08
CA ASP A 551 -19.09 -6.61 -1.70
C ASP A 551 -20.05 -7.45 -2.54
N ASP A 552 -19.55 -8.40 -3.34
CA ASP A 552 -20.36 -9.33 -4.14
C ASP A 552 -21.25 -10.21 -3.24
N ILE A 553 -20.72 -10.73 -2.12
CA ILE A 553 -21.52 -11.48 -1.14
C ILE A 553 -22.61 -10.59 -0.54
N LEU A 554 -22.31 -9.34 -0.19
CA LEU A 554 -23.33 -8.42 0.30
C LEU A 554 -24.42 -8.14 -0.75
N LEU A 555 -24.03 -7.95 -2.01
CA LEU A 555 -24.96 -7.68 -3.10
C LEU A 555 -25.86 -8.89 -3.44
N ASN A 556 -25.31 -10.11 -3.36
CA ASN A 556 -26.05 -11.34 -3.66
C ASN A 556 -27.03 -11.73 -2.55
N TYR A 557 -26.75 -11.34 -1.30
CA TYR A 557 -27.57 -11.69 -0.13
C TYR A 557 -28.41 -10.54 0.42
N GLU A 558 -28.16 -9.29 0.03
CA GLU A 558 -29.22 -8.30 0.16
C GLU A 558 -30.36 -8.82 -0.71
N PRO A 559 -31.55 -9.15 -0.14
CA PRO A 559 -32.69 -9.50 -0.95
C PRO A 559 -32.78 -8.35 -1.94
N ALA A 560 -32.64 -8.67 -3.23
CA ALA A 560 -32.70 -7.67 -4.29
C ALA A 560 -33.83 -6.77 -3.85
N ARG A 561 -33.52 -5.53 -3.46
CA ARG A 561 -34.58 -4.62 -3.11
C ARG A 561 -35.28 -4.54 -4.43
N THR A 562 -36.35 -5.32 -4.59
CA THR A 562 -37.38 -5.13 -5.55
C THR A 562 -37.97 -3.83 -5.06
N LEU A 563 -37.24 -2.74 -5.30
CA LEU A 563 -37.78 -1.44 -5.47
C LEU A 563 -38.90 -1.75 -6.44
N GLY A 564 -40.13 -1.74 -5.92
CA GLY A 564 -41.30 -1.96 -6.74
C GLY A 564 -41.12 -1.11 -8.00
N PRO A 565 -41.56 -1.61 -9.16
CA PRO A 565 -41.32 -0.93 -10.42
C PRO A 565 -41.60 0.58 -10.23
N ILE A 566 -40.61 1.42 -10.51
CA ILE A 566 -40.66 2.87 -10.24
C ILE A 566 -41.93 3.51 -10.84
N CYS A 567 -42.50 2.86 -11.86
CA CYS A 567 -43.81 3.13 -12.41
C CYS A 567 -44.54 1.79 -12.63
N GLU A 568 -45.73 1.63 -12.06
CA GLU A 568 -46.57 0.42 -12.15
C GLU A 568 -47.37 0.34 -13.48
N TYR A 569 -47.02 1.15 -14.47
CA TYR A 569 -47.71 1.16 -15.76
C TYR A 569 -47.46 -0.13 -16.55
N ASN A 570 -48.54 -0.81 -16.96
CA ASN A 570 -48.44 -1.99 -17.80
C ASN A 570 -47.97 -1.60 -19.21
N CYS A 571 -46.67 -1.81 -19.46
CA CYS A 571 -46.01 -1.45 -20.70
C CYS A 571 -46.34 -2.37 -21.88
N GLU A 572 -46.95 -3.53 -21.66
CA GLU A 572 -47.17 -4.54 -22.71
C GLU A 572 -48.21 -4.10 -23.74
N ASN A 573 -49.17 -3.27 -23.33
CA ASN A 573 -50.25 -2.79 -24.21
C ASN A 573 -49.92 -1.48 -24.95
N SER A 574 -48.73 -0.91 -24.72
CA SER A 574 -48.34 0.34 -25.38
C SER A 574 -47.97 0.09 -26.84
N GLN A 575 -48.48 0.90 -27.76
CA GLN A 575 -48.04 0.88 -29.17
C GLN A 575 -46.53 1.19 -29.33
N TRP A 576 -45.91 1.76 -28.30
CA TRP A 576 -44.49 2.08 -28.26
C TRP A 576 -43.63 1.00 -27.56
N ALA A 577 -44.25 -0.10 -27.08
CA ALA A 577 -43.57 -1.13 -26.28
C ALA A 577 -42.38 -1.79 -26.99
N THR A 578 -42.42 -1.90 -28.31
CA THR A 578 -41.35 -2.48 -29.14
C THR A 578 -40.12 -1.59 -29.27
N LYS A 579 -40.22 -0.30 -28.91
CA LYS A 579 -39.11 0.65 -29.00
C LYS A 579 -38.08 0.43 -27.90
N SER A 580 -36.81 0.64 -28.25
CA SER A 580 -35.70 0.64 -27.30
C SER A 580 -35.81 1.84 -26.35
N GLU A 581 -35.20 1.74 -25.17
CA GLU A 581 -35.20 2.84 -24.20
C GLU A 581 -34.59 4.14 -24.78
N HIS A 582 -33.58 4.01 -25.64
CA HIS A 582 -32.95 5.13 -26.31
C HIS A 582 -33.88 5.83 -27.31
N GLU A 583 -34.58 5.06 -28.16
CA GLU A 583 -35.58 5.63 -29.08
C GLU A 583 -36.71 6.33 -28.32
N LEU A 584 -37.16 5.76 -27.19
CA LEU A 584 -38.18 6.37 -26.34
C LEU A 584 -37.69 7.70 -25.75
N ILE A 585 -36.43 7.80 -25.32
CA ILE A 585 -35.84 9.05 -24.84
C ILE A 585 -35.89 10.14 -25.93
N GLU A 586 -35.52 9.80 -27.17
CA GLU A 586 -35.56 10.75 -28.29
C GLU A 586 -36.97 11.17 -28.66
N ILE A 587 -37.93 10.24 -28.69
CA ILE A 587 -39.35 10.52 -28.96
C ILE A 587 -39.92 11.43 -27.87
N CYS A 588 -39.69 11.08 -26.59
CA CYS A 588 -40.15 11.88 -25.44
C CYS A 588 -39.52 13.28 -25.43
N ALA A 589 -38.24 13.40 -25.74
CA ALA A 589 -37.57 14.70 -25.85
C ALA A 589 -38.18 15.57 -26.96
N ARG A 590 -38.43 15.01 -28.15
CA ARG A 590 -39.07 15.72 -29.26
C ARG A 590 -40.49 16.19 -28.92
N LYS A 591 -41.25 15.37 -28.19
CA LYS A 591 -42.59 15.73 -27.70
C LYS A 591 -42.57 16.60 -26.44
N LYS A 592 -41.39 17.05 -25.97
CA LYS A 592 -41.18 17.92 -24.80
C LYS A 592 -41.63 17.33 -23.46
N MET A 593 -41.41 16.03 -23.24
CA MET A 593 -41.58 15.42 -21.92
C MET A 593 -40.71 16.17 -20.87
N PRO A 594 -41.25 16.49 -19.68
CA PRO A 594 -40.55 17.31 -18.68
C PRO A 594 -39.28 16.66 -18.11
N GLY A 595 -39.05 15.36 -18.30
CA GLY A 595 -37.85 14.67 -17.86
C GLY A 595 -37.76 13.25 -18.41
N HIS A 596 -36.83 12.45 -17.87
CA HIS A 596 -36.67 11.04 -18.22
C HIS A 596 -36.93 10.14 -17.00
N GLY A 597 -37.56 9.01 -17.26
CA GLY A 597 -37.85 7.96 -16.29
C GLY A 597 -37.55 6.59 -16.89
N PRO A 598 -37.82 5.50 -16.16
CA PRO A 598 -37.74 4.16 -16.72
C PRO A 598 -38.69 4.01 -17.92
N LYS A 599 -38.44 3.00 -18.76
CA LYS A 599 -39.26 2.69 -19.94
C LYS A 599 -40.77 2.79 -19.67
N ALA A 600 -41.28 2.19 -18.60
CA ALA A 600 -42.70 2.25 -18.23
C ALA A 600 -43.24 3.69 -18.05
N ALA A 601 -42.47 4.60 -17.43
CA ALA A 601 -42.87 5.99 -17.24
C ALA A 601 -42.88 6.78 -18.56
N MET A 602 -41.96 6.48 -19.47
CA MET A 602 -41.93 7.08 -20.80
C MET A 602 -43.10 6.61 -21.66
N LEU A 603 -43.42 5.31 -21.62
CA LEU A 603 -44.58 4.73 -22.30
C LEU A 603 -45.89 5.31 -21.76
N LYS A 604 -46.06 5.35 -20.42
CA LYS A 604 -47.19 6.00 -19.75
C LYS A 604 -47.40 7.43 -20.23
N TRP A 605 -46.32 8.21 -20.31
CA TRP A 605 -46.38 9.58 -20.79
C TRP A 605 -46.77 9.68 -22.27
N LEU A 606 -46.27 8.79 -23.12
CA LEU A 606 -46.61 8.79 -24.55
C LEU A 606 -48.07 8.41 -24.81
N ASP A 607 -48.63 7.50 -24.00
CA ASP A 607 -50.00 7.01 -24.17
C ASP A 607 -51.04 7.89 -23.45
N MET A 608 -50.71 8.38 -22.25
CA MET A 608 -51.64 9.13 -21.40
C MET A 608 -51.38 10.63 -21.35
N GLY A 609 -50.21 11.10 -21.81
CA GLY A 609 -49.78 12.50 -21.69
C GLY A 609 -49.35 12.92 -20.28
N VAL A 610 -49.44 12.04 -19.29
CA VAL A 610 -49.20 12.36 -17.87
C VAL A 610 -48.13 11.44 -17.28
N VAL A 611 -47.18 12.03 -16.53
CA VAL A 611 -46.16 11.32 -15.76
C VAL A 611 -46.00 11.98 -14.40
N GLY A 612 -45.99 11.20 -13.33
CA GLY A 612 -45.75 11.73 -12.00
C GLY A 612 -44.27 12.00 -11.77
N TYR A 613 -43.91 13.04 -11.00
CA TYR A 613 -42.52 13.28 -10.61
C TYR A 613 -41.88 12.08 -9.88
N GLY A 614 -42.68 11.32 -9.13
CA GLY A 614 -42.23 10.08 -8.47
C GLY A 614 -41.77 8.99 -9.45
N GLU A 615 -42.21 9.06 -10.69
CA GLU A 615 -41.91 8.09 -11.75
C GLU A 615 -40.63 8.47 -12.53
N LEU A 616 -40.08 9.67 -12.33
CA LEU A 616 -38.87 10.15 -13.02
C LEU A 616 -37.58 9.73 -12.30
N TYR A 617 -36.44 9.75 -13.01
CA TYR A 617 -35.12 9.56 -12.41
C TYR A 617 -34.68 10.79 -11.62
N GLY A 618 -33.87 10.58 -10.57
CA GLY A 618 -33.35 11.65 -9.72
C GLY A 618 -32.61 12.75 -10.48
N TYR A 619 -31.83 12.38 -11.52
CA TYR A 619 -31.12 13.35 -12.37
C TYR A 619 -32.07 14.24 -13.19
N SER A 620 -33.19 13.69 -13.66
CA SER A 620 -34.21 14.45 -14.39
C SER A 620 -34.96 15.41 -13.46
N LEU A 621 -35.27 14.98 -12.23
CA LEU A 621 -35.85 15.84 -11.20
C LEU A 621 -34.90 16.98 -10.83
N GLU A 622 -33.61 16.73 -10.67
CA GLU A 622 -32.60 17.77 -10.42
C GLU A 622 -32.57 18.80 -11.57
N THR A 623 -32.64 18.33 -12.82
CA THR A 623 -32.68 19.20 -14.00
C THR A 623 -33.96 20.05 -14.04
N LEU A 624 -35.10 19.46 -13.70
CA LEU A 624 -36.39 20.16 -13.60
C LEU A 624 -36.35 21.25 -12.52
N CYS A 625 -35.87 20.92 -11.32
CA CYS A 625 -35.72 21.89 -10.24
C CYS A 625 -34.84 23.07 -10.67
N ARG A 626 -33.69 22.81 -11.32
CA ARG A 626 -32.81 23.88 -11.83
C ARG A 626 -33.48 24.76 -12.88
N LYS A 627 -34.23 24.17 -13.83
CA LYS A 627 -34.96 24.91 -14.85
C LYS A 627 -36.00 25.86 -14.26
N ARG A 628 -36.59 25.50 -13.11
CA ARG A 628 -37.56 26.30 -12.37
C ARG A 628 -36.95 27.22 -11.31
N GLY A 629 -35.61 27.31 -11.24
CA GLY A 629 -34.93 28.13 -10.24
C GLY A 629 -34.99 27.59 -8.81
N LEU A 630 -35.40 26.34 -8.61
CA LEU A 630 -35.42 25.68 -7.30
C LEU A 630 -34.01 25.21 -6.92
N ARG A 631 -33.54 25.57 -5.72
CA ARG A 631 -32.20 25.19 -5.23
C ARG A 631 -32.22 23.75 -4.69
N CYS A 632 -31.73 22.79 -5.48
CA CYS A 632 -31.46 21.42 -5.01
C CYS A 632 -29.98 21.21 -4.72
N ARG A 633 -29.66 20.51 -3.63
CA ARG A 633 -28.30 20.06 -3.31
C ARG A 633 -27.95 18.85 -4.17
N ARG A 634 -26.66 18.68 -4.50
CA ARG A 634 -26.12 17.60 -5.36
C ARG A 634 -26.39 16.17 -4.84
N HIS A 635 -26.93 16.03 -3.63
CA HIS A 635 -27.23 14.75 -2.95
C HIS A 635 -28.61 14.79 -2.26
N GLU A 636 -29.52 15.65 -2.72
CA GLU A 636 -30.91 15.67 -2.25
C GLU A 636 -31.57 14.31 -2.55
N LYS A 637 -32.39 13.80 -1.63
CA LYS A 637 -33.12 12.55 -1.90
C LYS A 637 -34.18 12.78 -2.98
N LYS A 638 -34.49 11.74 -3.75
CA LYS A 638 -35.52 11.77 -4.80
C LYS A 638 -36.84 12.32 -4.28
N ASP A 639 -37.31 11.84 -3.13
CA ASP A 639 -38.60 12.23 -2.53
C ASP A 639 -38.65 13.71 -2.14
N ASP A 640 -37.51 14.29 -1.73
CA ASP A 640 -37.41 15.71 -1.40
C ASP A 640 -37.57 16.57 -2.67
N MET A 641 -36.91 16.18 -3.76
CA MET A 641 -37.05 16.86 -5.05
C MET A 641 -38.48 16.76 -5.60
N VAL A 642 -39.12 15.59 -5.47
CA VAL A 642 -40.53 15.39 -5.84
C VAL A 642 -41.44 16.34 -5.06
N ARG A 643 -41.27 16.43 -3.72
CA ARG A 643 -42.05 17.36 -2.88
C ARG A 643 -41.83 18.82 -3.25
N MET A 644 -40.59 19.21 -3.56
CA MET A 644 -40.27 20.57 -3.99
C MET A 644 -40.99 20.95 -5.28
N LEU A 645 -40.96 20.08 -6.29
CA LEU A 645 -41.60 20.34 -7.58
C LEU A 645 -43.13 20.41 -7.46
N LYS A 646 -43.75 19.52 -6.67
CA LYS A 646 -45.21 19.58 -6.40
C LYS A 646 -45.62 20.89 -5.74
N LYS A 647 -44.88 21.32 -4.69
CA LYS A 647 -45.14 22.58 -3.99
C LYS A 647 -44.95 23.81 -4.89
N ASP A 648 -44.09 23.70 -5.90
CA ASP A 648 -43.88 24.75 -6.89
C ASP A 648 -45.05 24.84 -7.89
N ASP A 649 -45.54 23.71 -8.39
CA ASP A 649 -46.74 23.66 -9.24
C ASP A 649 -47.98 24.22 -8.51
N GLU A 650 -48.17 23.88 -7.23
CA GLU A 650 -49.27 24.41 -6.40
C GLU A 650 -49.21 25.94 -6.23
N ARG A 651 -48.01 26.53 -6.26
CA ARG A 651 -47.84 27.99 -6.16
C ARG A 651 -48.02 28.71 -7.49
N GLY A 652 -47.70 28.04 -8.61
CA GLY A 652 -47.84 28.60 -9.95
C GLY A 652 -49.24 28.44 -10.55
N GLY A 653 -50.05 27.49 -10.07
CA GLY A 653 -51.39 27.19 -10.60
C GLY A 653 -52.54 28.08 -10.10
N GLY A 654 -52.24 29.18 -9.39
CA GLY A 654 -53.23 30.11 -8.82
C GLY A 654 -53.26 31.48 -9.52
N SER A 655 -52.87 31.57 -10.79
CA SER A 655 -52.89 32.81 -11.59
C SER A 655 -53.72 32.64 -12.85
#